data_AF-A0A3A4NGI1-F1
#
_entry.id   AF-A0A3A4NGI1-F1
#
_cell.length_a   1.000
_cell.length_b   1.000
_cell.length_c   1.000
_cell.angle_alpha   90.00
_cell.angle_beta   90.00
_cell.angle_gamma   90.00
#
_symmetry.space_group_name_H-M   'P 1'
#
loop_
_entity.id
_entity.type
_entity.pdbx_description
1 polymer ?
#
loop_
_entity_poly.entity_id
_entity_poly.type
_entity_poly.pdbx_seq_one_letter_code
_entity_poly.pdbx_strand_id
1 'polypeptide(L)'
;MIERTDTYPSVATTHPETSALRDSLSAGYIFFLVLFFCSGMAALIYEITWTRRLTLVFGNTVYSVSTVLVSFMGGLAFGSILFGRFVDKHRKPVRIYGLLEIGIGVFALLLPFALAALNPAYRFLYNSAGFSGAGMVVARFVLSVSVLIIPTTFMGATLPVLSKFAVRRADHTGMGIGTLYALNTLGAVAGCFLGGFVLPGWIGINHSEHLAAAVNIIIGFTALGLSRRLDSQYSAPDEMQENAEPPIAQIAGPNDRLILLLFGVSGLLALAYEVLWTRILILLLGSSIYSFSMILTVYLLGLTAGSLLMARYVDRLKKPVQVFGWIEILIGLSVFAGMFIFRRLVFEQYALQVEPLSYLTSNFSAVLSVVLPPTILMGAAFPLVVKIWATEIRTIGRKTGTLYAVNTVGAILGSFAAGFILIPALGSKNSMFLLIFISILIGVILLVSARSREGASSLNYATAVLLIFPILNLGSNNNFMREMTDEMFESGSGKIVDFKEDATAAVAVIASPLGFKVLSVNGVVMTILCAETQLMAHLPITLAPAPDNMLMICFGMGTTFVSARKAGLEVDFVELCPYVVDTFHHFQKHASMLDQPGVGKIIADGRNYVLLSDKTYDIINIDPPPPPWSAGAVNLYTKEFYELCKQRLTPDGIICQWLPTFTSVLSESQYKMLVKTFMDVFPHTTIWNSPNQMGTYLIGTPERLVIDKNAFDEYFSRPEIRYDLSLYSAVHPPALRVLNGPAVLSLLLLDEDGAREYVSGAPVLTDDLPVIEFPLFKNGSSTKIMHPSLIPTSDSAPSVF
;
A
#
# COMPACT_ATOMS: atom_id res chain seq x y z
N MET A 1 -58.70 -35.99 58.36
CA MET A 1 -57.47 -36.06 59.18
C MET A 1 -56.51 -37.02 58.50
N ILE A 2 -55.36 -36.49 58.05
CA ILE A 2 -53.99 -37.06 58.12
C ILE A 2 -53.83 -38.48 57.48
N GLU A 3 -53.25 -38.63 56.28
CA GLU A 3 -51.81 -38.61 55.92
C GLU A 3 -50.99 -39.82 56.44
N ARG A 4 -50.37 -40.56 55.51
CA ARG A 4 -49.12 -41.37 55.64
C ARG A 4 -48.78 -41.94 54.24
N THR A 5 -47.89 -41.39 53.42
CA THR A 5 -46.40 -41.32 53.45
C THR A 5 -45.68 -42.65 53.64
N ASP A 6 -45.19 -43.20 52.53
CA ASP A 6 -44.04 -44.11 52.47
C ASP A 6 -42.83 -43.36 51.90
N THR A 7 -41.72 -43.49 52.60
CA THR A 7 -40.43 -42.82 52.41
C THR A 7 -39.44 -43.71 51.67
N TYR A 8 -38.69 -43.14 50.71
CA TYR A 8 -37.37 -43.62 50.31
C TYR A 8 -36.39 -42.44 50.23
N PRO A 9 -35.11 -42.62 50.62
CA PRO A 9 -34.18 -41.51 50.87
C PRO A 9 -33.54 -40.96 49.60
N SER A 10 -33.34 -39.65 49.57
CA SER A 10 -32.59 -38.93 48.55
C SER A 10 -31.08 -39.19 48.71
N VAL A 11 -30.45 -39.66 47.64
CA VAL A 11 -28.99 -39.58 47.47
C VAL A 11 -28.69 -38.37 46.60
N ALA A 12 -28.29 -37.27 47.23
CA ALA A 12 -27.66 -36.15 46.56
C ALA A 12 -26.17 -36.46 46.39
N THR A 13 -25.71 -36.69 45.16
CA THR A 13 -24.29 -36.62 44.80
C THR A 13 -24.05 -35.37 43.96
N THR A 14 -23.75 -34.26 44.64
CA THR A 14 -23.13 -33.08 44.02
C THR A 14 -21.65 -33.38 43.77
N HIS A 15 -21.27 -33.67 42.52
CA HIS A 15 -19.86 -33.77 42.12
C HIS A 15 -19.21 -32.37 42.04
N PRO A 16 -18.24 -32.03 42.92
CA PRO A 16 -17.56 -30.73 42.91
C PRO A 16 -16.58 -30.55 41.73
N GLU A 17 -16.25 -31.63 41.00
CA GLU A 17 -15.29 -31.60 39.91
C GLU A 17 -15.83 -30.99 38.60
N THR A 18 -17.15 -30.86 38.45
CA THR A 18 -17.77 -30.36 37.22
C THR A 18 -17.81 -28.83 37.11
N SER A 19 -17.73 -28.08 38.23
CA SER A 19 -17.69 -26.61 38.20
C SER A 19 -16.29 -26.07 37.91
N ALA A 20 -15.24 -26.63 38.54
CA ALA A 20 -13.85 -26.23 38.31
C ALA A 20 -13.37 -26.52 36.87
N LEU A 21 -13.88 -27.60 36.25
CA LEU A 21 -13.67 -27.87 34.83
C LEU A 21 -14.39 -26.83 33.95
N ARG A 22 -15.62 -26.42 34.29
CA ARG A 22 -16.36 -25.37 33.55
C ARG A 22 -15.69 -24.00 33.63
N ASP A 23 -15.14 -23.64 34.80
CA ASP A 23 -14.49 -22.35 35.03
C ASP A 23 -13.03 -22.31 34.50
N SER A 24 -12.30 -23.43 34.51
CA SER A 24 -10.99 -23.51 33.85
C SER A 24 -11.09 -23.61 32.33
N LEU A 25 -12.18 -24.20 31.80
CA LEU A 25 -12.50 -24.23 30.38
C LEU A 25 -12.85 -22.85 29.83
N SER A 26 -13.50 -21.98 30.62
CA SER A 26 -13.78 -20.60 30.20
C SER A 26 -12.49 -19.76 30.19
N ALA A 27 -11.65 -19.87 31.22
CA ALA A 27 -10.39 -19.13 31.29
C ALA A 27 -9.38 -19.56 30.20
N GLY A 28 -9.21 -20.88 29.98
CA GLY A 28 -8.31 -21.39 28.93
C GLY A 28 -8.77 -21.05 27.51
N TYR A 29 -10.09 -21.06 27.26
CA TYR A 29 -10.67 -20.66 25.98
C TYR A 29 -10.55 -19.15 25.74
N ILE A 30 -10.82 -18.31 26.74
CA ILE A 30 -10.63 -16.85 26.64
C ILE A 30 -9.16 -16.51 26.37
N PHE A 31 -8.23 -17.15 27.08
CA PHE A 31 -6.80 -16.96 26.86
C PHE A 31 -6.39 -17.35 25.44
N PHE A 32 -6.97 -18.43 24.90
CA PHE A 32 -6.78 -18.84 23.51
C PHE A 32 -7.27 -17.77 22.50
N LEU A 33 -8.41 -17.14 22.76
CA LEU A 33 -8.92 -16.04 21.94
C LEU A 33 -7.98 -14.82 21.93
N VAL A 34 -7.34 -14.52 23.07
CA VAL A 34 -6.33 -13.45 23.17
C VAL A 34 -5.11 -13.79 22.32
N LEU A 35 -4.62 -15.03 22.37
CA LEU A 35 -3.52 -15.48 21.51
C LEU A 35 -3.85 -15.31 20.03
N PHE A 36 -5.09 -15.61 19.63
CA PHE A 36 -5.51 -15.48 18.24
C PHE A 36 -5.66 -14.02 17.79
N PHE A 37 -6.15 -13.14 18.67
CA PHE A 37 -6.12 -11.69 18.45
C PHE A 37 -4.68 -11.18 18.24
N CYS A 38 -3.73 -11.59 19.09
CA CYS A 38 -2.33 -11.18 18.95
C CYS A 38 -1.68 -11.75 17.68
N SER A 39 -2.05 -12.96 17.25
CA SER A 39 -1.60 -13.54 15.98
C SER A 39 -2.07 -12.72 14.79
N GLY A 40 -3.36 -12.34 14.75
CA GLY A 40 -3.91 -11.44 13.73
C GLY A 40 -3.24 -10.06 13.71
N MET A 41 -2.91 -9.51 14.87
CA MET A 41 -2.14 -8.26 14.98
C MET A 41 -0.74 -8.39 14.37
N ALA A 42 -0.01 -9.45 14.69
CA ALA A 42 1.31 -9.69 14.11
C ALA A 42 1.24 -9.92 12.59
N ALA A 43 0.23 -10.66 12.10
CA ALA A 43 0.02 -10.92 10.69
C ALA A 43 -0.08 -9.64 9.85
N LEU A 44 -0.82 -8.63 10.33
CA LEU A 44 -0.98 -7.36 9.59
C LEU A 44 0.22 -6.41 9.74
N ILE A 45 0.98 -6.51 10.84
CA ILE A 45 2.28 -5.83 10.93
C ILE A 45 3.23 -6.39 9.87
N TYR A 46 3.26 -7.72 9.68
CA TYR A 46 4.05 -8.32 8.61
C TYR A 46 3.57 -7.90 7.23
N GLU A 47 2.27 -7.92 6.95
CA GLU A 47 1.75 -7.54 5.64
C GLU A 47 2.22 -6.13 5.24
N ILE A 48 2.15 -5.16 6.17
CA ILE A 48 2.60 -3.78 5.92
C ILE A 48 4.14 -3.70 5.77
N THR A 49 4.90 -4.32 6.67
CA THR A 49 6.36 -4.24 6.67
C THR A 49 6.98 -5.01 5.49
N TRP A 50 6.47 -6.20 5.17
CA TRP A 50 6.92 -7.01 4.04
C TRP A 50 6.57 -6.37 2.71
N THR A 51 5.37 -5.82 2.56
CA THR A 51 4.99 -5.08 1.34
C THR A 51 5.99 -3.95 1.07
N ARG A 52 6.39 -3.21 2.11
CA ARG A 52 7.41 -2.16 1.96
C ARG A 52 8.77 -2.70 1.54
N ARG A 53 9.29 -3.73 2.21
CA ARG A 53 10.58 -4.33 1.84
C ARG A 53 10.57 -4.82 0.39
N LEU A 54 9.51 -5.49 0.00
CA LEU A 54 9.36 -6.03 -1.35
C LEU A 54 9.22 -4.90 -2.38
N THR A 55 8.56 -3.80 -2.05
CA THR A 55 8.53 -2.60 -2.88
C THR A 55 9.91 -1.97 -3.06
N LEU A 56 10.76 -1.96 -2.04
CA LEU A 56 12.15 -1.47 -2.17
C LEU A 56 13.01 -2.36 -3.10
N VAL A 57 12.74 -3.67 -3.12
CA VAL A 57 13.50 -4.65 -3.93
C VAL A 57 12.95 -4.79 -5.34
N PHE A 58 11.63 -4.84 -5.51
CA PHE A 58 10.96 -5.07 -6.80
C PHE A 58 10.45 -3.78 -7.47
N GLY A 59 10.60 -2.63 -6.81
CA GLY A 59 10.18 -1.30 -7.29
C GLY A 59 8.73 -0.97 -6.93
N ASN A 60 8.41 0.33 -6.84
CA ASN A 60 7.08 0.85 -6.53
C ASN A 60 6.17 0.90 -7.76
N THR A 61 6.01 -0.24 -8.42
CA THR A 61 5.07 -0.39 -9.54
C THR A 61 3.85 -1.19 -9.09
N VAL A 62 2.71 -0.92 -9.72
CA VAL A 62 1.47 -1.68 -9.49
C VAL A 62 1.71 -3.17 -9.72
N TYR A 63 2.49 -3.53 -10.73
CA TYR A 63 2.88 -4.92 -11.00
C TYR A 63 3.59 -5.56 -9.81
N SER A 64 4.51 -4.84 -9.17
CA SER A 64 5.27 -5.33 -8.02
C SER A 64 4.37 -5.48 -6.79
N VAL A 65 3.58 -4.46 -6.45
CA VAL A 65 2.68 -4.50 -5.28
C VAL A 65 1.61 -5.58 -5.43
N SER A 66 0.96 -5.69 -6.59
CA SER A 66 -0.03 -6.73 -6.83
C SER A 66 0.58 -8.12 -6.83
N THR A 67 1.79 -8.30 -7.36
CA THR A 67 2.50 -9.57 -7.33
C THR A 67 2.77 -10.05 -5.90
N VAL A 68 3.19 -9.14 -5.03
CA VAL A 68 3.41 -9.42 -3.61
C VAL A 68 2.11 -9.84 -2.93
N LEU A 69 1.03 -9.08 -3.14
CA LEU A 69 -0.28 -9.38 -2.57
C LEU A 69 -0.83 -10.73 -3.04
N VAL A 70 -0.74 -11.01 -4.35
CA VAL A 70 -1.15 -12.30 -4.95
C VAL A 70 -0.33 -13.45 -4.33
N SER A 71 0.97 -13.25 -4.14
CA SER A 71 1.86 -14.25 -3.53
C SER A 71 1.46 -14.51 -2.07
N PHE A 72 1.18 -13.44 -1.32
CA PHE A 72 0.79 -13.50 0.09
C PHE A 72 -0.55 -14.20 0.28
N MET A 73 -1.59 -13.72 -0.41
CA MET A 73 -2.92 -14.32 -0.38
C MET A 73 -2.94 -15.74 -0.98
N GLY A 74 -2.12 -16.00 -2.00
CA GLY A 74 -1.99 -17.33 -2.61
C GLY A 74 -1.48 -18.36 -1.60
N GLY A 75 -0.50 -17.99 -0.78
CA GLY A 75 -0.04 -18.84 0.31
C GLY A 75 -1.09 -19.02 1.42
N LEU A 76 -1.84 -17.97 1.78
CA LEU A 76 -2.96 -18.11 2.72
C LEU A 76 -4.00 -19.15 2.24
N ALA A 77 -4.40 -19.08 0.97
CA ALA A 77 -5.34 -20.02 0.35
C ALA A 77 -4.78 -21.44 0.27
N PHE A 78 -3.49 -21.58 -0.07
CA PHE A 78 -2.83 -22.88 -0.13
C PHE A 78 -2.74 -23.53 1.26
N GLY A 79 -2.30 -22.75 2.26
CA GLY A 79 -2.22 -23.16 3.66
C GLY A 79 -3.56 -23.61 4.22
N SER A 80 -4.63 -22.89 3.92
CA SER A 80 -5.95 -23.22 4.46
C SER A 80 -6.51 -24.54 3.90
N ILE A 81 -6.26 -24.84 2.62
CA ILE A 81 -6.65 -26.13 2.00
C ILE A 81 -5.79 -27.27 2.57
N LEU A 82 -4.47 -27.08 2.59
CA LEU A 82 -3.51 -28.10 3.01
C LEU A 82 -3.76 -28.50 4.47
N PHE A 83 -3.78 -27.51 5.37
CA PHE A 83 -3.93 -27.75 6.79
C PHE A 83 -5.37 -28.03 7.22
N GLY A 84 -6.37 -27.57 6.47
CA GLY A 84 -7.76 -27.98 6.69
C GLY A 84 -7.93 -29.50 6.57
N ARG A 85 -7.31 -30.12 5.55
CA ARG A 85 -7.33 -31.59 5.39
C ARG A 85 -6.42 -32.30 6.39
N PHE A 86 -5.27 -31.70 6.70
CA PHE A 86 -4.31 -32.26 7.63
C PHE A 86 -4.88 -32.31 9.05
N VAL A 87 -5.45 -31.21 9.54
CA VAL A 87 -5.92 -31.13 10.92
C VAL A 87 -7.10 -32.06 11.18
N ASP A 88 -7.99 -32.29 10.20
CA ASP A 88 -9.10 -33.25 10.34
C ASP A 88 -8.61 -34.66 10.69
N LYS A 89 -7.41 -35.06 10.23
CA LYS A 89 -6.79 -36.36 10.53
C LYS A 89 -6.01 -36.43 11.86
N HIS A 90 -5.78 -35.30 12.53
CA HIS A 90 -4.94 -35.22 13.73
C HIS A 90 -5.74 -34.83 14.99
N ARG A 91 -5.33 -35.38 16.14
CA ARG A 91 -6.00 -35.18 17.44
C ARG A 91 -5.37 -34.07 18.32
N LYS A 92 -4.38 -33.32 17.82
CA LYS A 92 -3.61 -32.32 18.59
C LYS A 92 -3.60 -30.93 17.93
N PRO A 93 -4.76 -30.27 17.75
CA PRO A 93 -4.86 -28.99 17.04
C PRO A 93 -4.10 -27.86 17.72
N VAL A 94 -4.06 -27.79 19.06
CA VAL A 94 -3.37 -26.69 19.77
C VAL A 94 -1.85 -26.80 19.60
N ARG A 95 -1.31 -28.03 19.63
CA ARG A 95 0.10 -28.26 19.33
C ARG A 95 0.48 -27.85 17.90
N ILE A 96 -0.37 -28.18 16.92
CA ILE A 96 -0.13 -27.81 15.52
C ILE A 96 -0.13 -26.28 15.39
N TYR A 97 -1.11 -25.60 15.98
CA TYR A 97 -1.15 -24.13 16.01
C TYR A 97 0.12 -23.53 16.61
N GLY A 98 0.58 -24.05 17.76
CA GLY A 98 1.81 -23.55 18.38
C GLY A 98 3.07 -23.70 17.52
N LEU A 99 3.18 -24.79 16.75
CA LEU A 99 4.29 -24.98 15.80
C LEU A 99 4.20 -24.05 14.60
N LEU A 100 2.99 -23.81 14.08
CA LEU A 100 2.76 -22.86 12.99
C LEU A 100 3.18 -21.44 13.39
N GLU A 101 2.80 -20.99 14.59
CA GLU A 101 3.11 -19.67 15.12
C GLU A 101 4.62 -19.46 15.33
N ILE A 102 5.33 -20.45 15.89
CA ILE A 102 6.81 -20.40 15.96
C ILE A 102 7.41 -20.33 14.54
N GLY A 103 6.89 -21.15 13.63
CA GLY A 103 7.32 -21.15 12.23
C GLY A 103 7.19 -19.77 11.59
N ILE A 104 6.02 -19.12 11.74
CA ILE A 104 5.76 -17.76 11.21
C ILE A 104 6.80 -16.77 11.75
N GLY A 105 7.01 -16.73 13.07
CA GLY A 105 7.96 -15.79 13.67
C GLY A 105 9.42 -16.05 13.26
N VAL A 106 9.83 -17.32 13.15
CA VAL A 106 11.19 -17.67 12.66
C VAL A 106 11.38 -17.26 11.20
N PHE A 107 10.39 -17.53 10.33
CA PHE A 107 10.46 -17.13 8.92
C PHE A 107 10.48 -15.61 8.75
N ALA A 108 9.74 -14.86 9.58
CA ALA A 108 9.80 -13.40 9.59
C ALA A 108 11.24 -12.91 9.86
N LEU A 109 11.93 -13.46 10.85
CA LEU A 109 13.33 -13.08 11.14
C LEU A 109 14.31 -13.46 10.01
N LEU A 110 14.01 -14.49 9.23
CA LEU A 110 14.84 -14.93 8.11
C LEU A 110 14.55 -14.16 6.81
N LEU A 111 13.43 -13.46 6.72
CA LEU A 111 12.97 -12.81 5.50
C LEU A 111 13.98 -11.80 4.92
N PRO A 112 14.61 -10.89 5.70
CA PRO A 112 15.56 -9.93 5.15
C PRO A 112 16.78 -10.61 4.50
N PHE A 113 17.25 -11.71 5.09
CA PHE A 113 18.36 -12.50 4.56
C PHE A 113 17.97 -13.22 3.27
N ALA A 114 16.73 -13.74 3.20
CA ALA A 114 16.21 -14.36 1.98
C ALA A 114 16.12 -13.34 0.83
N LEU A 115 15.65 -12.12 1.10
CA LEU A 115 15.59 -11.05 0.08
C LEU A 115 16.99 -10.65 -0.40
N ALA A 116 17.94 -10.47 0.53
CA ALA A 116 19.32 -10.16 0.16
C ALA A 116 19.97 -11.25 -0.71
N ALA A 117 19.70 -12.52 -0.41
CA ALA A 117 20.19 -13.66 -1.19
C ALA A 117 19.59 -13.76 -2.59
N LEU A 118 18.41 -13.17 -2.84
CA LEU A 118 17.77 -13.16 -4.16
C LEU A 118 18.26 -12.05 -5.08
N ASN A 119 18.88 -10.99 -4.54
CA ASN A 119 19.33 -9.84 -5.35
C ASN A 119 20.22 -10.24 -6.54
N PRO A 120 21.21 -11.15 -6.42
CA PRO A 120 22.02 -11.57 -7.57
C PRO A 120 21.20 -12.27 -8.66
N ALA A 121 20.26 -13.13 -8.27
CA ALA A 121 19.37 -13.81 -9.22
C ALA A 121 18.43 -12.81 -9.91
N TYR A 122 17.92 -11.84 -9.15
CA TYR A 122 17.06 -10.79 -9.68
C TYR A 122 17.78 -9.89 -10.69
N ARG A 123 19.03 -9.48 -10.39
CA ARG A 123 19.90 -8.75 -11.32
C ARG A 123 20.20 -9.56 -12.59
N PHE A 124 20.49 -10.85 -12.46
CA PHE A 124 20.75 -11.72 -13.62
C PHE A 124 19.52 -11.81 -14.54
N LEU A 125 18.33 -12.02 -13.96
CA LEU A 125 17.08 -12.09 -14.72
C LEU A 125 16.78 -10.75 -15.41
N TYR A 126 17.03 -9.65 -14.71
CA TYR A 126 16.88 -8.30 -15.25
C TYR A 126 17.81 -8.03 -16.44
N ASN A 127 19.11 -8.37 -16.33
CA ASN A 127 20.08 -8.19 -17.42
C ASN A 127 19.74 -9.06 -18.65
N SER A 128 19.04 -10.18 -18.44
CA SER A 128 18.64 -11.09 -19.52
C SER A 128 17.30 -10.73 -20.18
N ALA A 129 16.33 -10.20 -19.42
CA ALA A 129 14.95 -9.99 -19.87
C ALA A 129 14.57 -8.51 -20.13
N GLY A 130 15.41 -7.56 -19.70
CA GLY A 130 15.15 -6.12 -19.79
C GLY A 130 14.08 -5.61 -18.80
N PHE A 131 13.80 -4.30 -18.87
CA PHE A 131 13.05 -3.55 -17.86
C PHE A 131 11.55 -3.85 -17.76
N SER A 132 10.88 -4.01 -18.90
CA SER A 132 9.41 -3.89 -19.01
C SER A 132 8.75 -5.09 -19.67
N GLY A 133 9.50 -6.16 -19.94
CA GLY A 133 8.96 -7.36 -20.55
C GLY A 133 8.04 -8.13 -19.61
N ALA A 134 7.05 -8.86 -20.18
CA ALA A 134 6.24 -9.81 -19.44
C ALA A 134 7.09 -10.83 -18.64
N GLY A 135 8.28 -11.16 -19.14
CA GLY A 135 9.26 -11.99 -18.44
C GLY A 135 9.71 -11.41 -17.10
N MET A 136 9.83 -10.09 -16.98
CA MET A 136 10.24 -9.43 -15.74
C MET A 136 9.12 -9.46 -14.68
N VAL A 137 7.86 -9.34 -15.12
CA VAL A 137 6.69 -9.52 -14.24
C VAL A 137 6.63 -10.95 -13.71
N VAL A 138 6.84 -11.94 -14.58
CA VAL A 138 6.90 -13.36 -14.18
C VAL A 138 8.08 -13.61 -13.23
N ALA A 139 9.25 -13.04 -13.50
CA ALA A 139 10.41 -13.16 -12.63
C ALA A 139 10.12 -12.62 -11.22
N ARG A 140 9.57 -11.40 -11.11
CA ARG A 140 9.15 -10.80 -9.83
C ARG A 140 8.13 -11.67 -9.10
N PHE A 141 7.19 -12.26 -9.84
CA PHE A 141 6.20 -13.18 -9.28
C PHE A 141 6.84 -14.44 -8.70
N VAL A 142 7.67 -15.12 -9.47
CA VAL A 142 8.36 -16.33 -9.01
C VAL A 142 9.24 -16.03 -7.79
N LEU A 143 9.99 -14.93 -7.80
CA LEU A 143 10.82 -14.52 -6.68
C LEU A 143 9.98 -14.18 -5.43
N SER A 144 8.91 -13.40 -5.58
CA SER A 144 8.02 -13.04 -4.47
C SER A 144 7.36 -14.29 -3.85
N VAL A 145 6.84 -15.20 -4.68
CA VAL A 145 6.26 -16.48 -4.23
C VAL A 145 7.31 -17.31 -3.51
N SER A 146 8.53 -17.42 -4.04
CA SER A 146 9.58 -18.26 -3.44
C SER A 146 9.92 -17.86 -2.01
N VAL A 147 9.81 -16.58 -1.68
CA VAL A 147 10.09 -16.04 -0.35
C VAL A 147 8.87 -16.11 0.56
N LEU A 148 7.70 -15.73 0.04
CA LEU A 148 6.51 -15.54 0.87
C LEU A 148 5.69 -16.81 1.08
N ILE A 149 5.78 -17.80 0.20
CA ILE A 149 4.85 -18.95 0.20
C ILE A 149 4.86 -19.71 1.53
N ILE A 150 6.03 -19.87 2.16
CA ILE A 150 6.15 -20.66 3.39
C ILE A 150 5.48 -19.96 4.58
N PRO A 151 5.87 -18.73 4.98
CA PRO A 151 5.23 -18.07 6.11
C PRO A 151 3.73 -17.86 5.90
N THR A 152 3.32 -17.54 4.68
CA THR A 152 1.90 -17.28 4.36
C THR A 152 1.07 -18.57 4.31
N THR A 153 1.66 -19.70 3.94
CA THR A 153 1.03 -21.03 4.11
C THR A 153 0.78 -21.32 5.59
N PHE A 154 1.71 -20.98 6.48
CA PHE A 154 1.50 -21.18 7.92
C PHE A 154 0.43 -20.24 8.48
N MET A 155 0.40 -18.97 8.04
CA MET A 155 -0.66 -18.03 8.42
C MET A 155 -2.05 -18.53 7.96
N GLY A 156 -2.16 -19.03 6.72
CA GLY A 156 -3.41 -19.59 6.18
C GLY A 156 -3.89 -20.87 6.87
N ALA A 157 -2.96 -21.60 7.49
CA ALA A 157 -3.25 -22.82 8.24
C ALA A 157 -3.87 -22.55 9.62
N THR A 158 -3.69 -21.36 10.21
CA THR A 158 -4.12 -21.06 11.58
C THR A 158 -5.63 -21.20 11.76
N LEU A 159 -6.45 -20.55 10.93
CA LEU A 159 -7.90 -20.53 11.08
C LEU A 159 -8.54 -21.93 10.96
N PRO A 160 -8.21 -22.79 9.97
CA PRO A 160 -8.74 -24.16 9.91
C PRO A 160 -8.35 -25.01 11.13
N VAL A 161 -7.10 -24.88 11.61
CA VAL A 161 -6.61 -25.62 12.78
C VAL A 161 -7.40 -25.24 14.03
N LEU A 162 -7.67 -23.96 14.21
CA LEU A 162 -8.40 -23.45 15.38
C LEU A 162 -9.90 -23.65 15.30
N SER A 163 -10.47 -23.62 14.10
CA SER A 163 -11.88 -23.95 13.88
C SER A 163 -12.20 -25.36 14.40
N LYS A 164 -11.28 -26.32 14.20
CA LYS A 164 -11.42 -27.69 14.73
C LYS A 164 -11.40 -27.74 16.26
N PHE A 165 -10.65 -26.87 16.91
CA PHE A 165 -10.56 -26.81 18.37
C PHE A 165 -11.77 -26.08 19.00
N ALA A 166 -12.21 -24.98 18.41
CA ALA A 166 -13.23 -24.10 18.99
C ALA A 166 -14.66 -24.61 18.76
N VAL A 167 -14.94 -25.28 17.64
CA VAL A 167 -16.30 -25.77 17.36
C VAL A 167 -16.49 -27.17 17.96
N ARG A 168 -17.27 -27.23 19.05
CA ARG A 168 -17.60 -28.47 19.75
C ARG A 168 -18.99 -29.04 19.42
N ARG A 169 -19.86 -28.23 18.79
CA ARG A 169 -21.21 -28.66 18.36
C ARG A 169 -21.55 -28.11 16.98
N ALA A 170 -22.20 -28.93 16.16
CA ALA A 170 -22.56 -28.62 14.79
C ALA A 170 -23.57 -27.45 14.69
N ASP A 171 -24.42 -27.30 15.70
CA ASP A 171 -25.48 -26.30 15.79
C ASP A 171 -24.97 -24.87 16.11
N HIS A 172 -23.71 -24.72 16.53
CA HIS A 172 -23.08 -23.43 16.86
C HIS A 172 -21.85 -23.15 15.97
N THR A 173 -21.78 -23.79 14.81
CA THR A 173 -20.62 -23.70 13.91
C THR A 173 -20.44 -22.28 13.35
N GLY A 174 -21.55 -21.60 13.00
CA GLY A 174 -21.51 -20.24 12.49
C GLY A 174 -21.06 -19.23 13.53
N MET A 175 -21.61 -19.29 14.75
CA MET A 175 -21.19 -18.42 15.86
C MET A 175 -19.73 -18.63 16.25
N GLY A 176 -19.29 -19.89 16.43
CA GLY A 176 -17.94 -20.21 16.88
C GLY A 176 -16.87 -19.76 15.88
N ILE A 177 -16.99 -20.17 14.61
CA ILE A 177 -16.03 -19.82 13.56
C ILE A 177 -16.10 -18.34 13.22
N GLY A 178 -17.31 -17.76 13.16
CA GLY A 178 -17.49 -16.33 12.91
C GLY A 178 -16.86 -15.46 14.00
N THR A 179 -16.93 -15.88 15.26
CA THR A 179 -16.28 -15.18 16.39
C THR A 179 -14.75 -15.30 16.31
N LEU A 180 -14.23 -16.49 15.99
CA LEU A 180 -12.79 -16.67 15.76
C LEU A 180 -12.30 -15.76 14.63
N TYR A 181 -12.94 -15.82 13.47
CA TYR A 181 -12.60 -14.98 12.31
C TYR A 181 -12.64 -13.50 12.69
N ALA A 182 -13.68 -13.05 13.39
CA ALA A 182 -13.79 -11.69 13.85
C ALA A 182 -12.68 -11.26 14.82
N LEU A 183 -12.30 -12.10 15.79
CA LEU A 183 -11.27 -11.75 16.77
C LEU A 183 -9.87 -11.66 16.13
N ASN A 184 -9.56 -12.57 15.22
CA ASN A 184 -8.34 -12.46 14.43
C ASN A 184 -8.35 -11.21 13.53
N THR A 185 -9.49 -10.91 12.92
CA THR A 185 -9.64 -9.70 12.11
C THR A 185 -9.59 -8.42 12.96
N LEU A 186 -10.07 -8.45 14.21
CA LEU A 186 -9.91 -7.35 15.16
C LEU A 186 -8.44 -7.17 15.56
N GLY A 187 -7.72 -8.27 15.74
CA GLY A 187 -6.27 -8.28 15.88
C GLY A 187 -5.60 -7.61 14.68
N ALA A 188 -6.01 -8.01 13.48
CA ALA A 188 -5.56 -7.44 12.21
C ALA A 188 -5.84 -5.92 12.12
N VAL A 189 -6.99 -5.42 12.60
CA VAL A 189 -7.26 -3.97 12.71
C VAL A 189 -6.22 -3.28 13.59
N ALA A 190 -5.91 -3.84 14.76
CA ALA A 190 -4.87 -3.30 15.64
C ALA A 190 -3.49 -3.36 14.99
N GLY A 191 -3.17 -4.47 14.31
CA GLY A 191 -1.92 -4.65 13.57
C GLY A 191 -1.77 -3.66 12.41
N CYS A 192 -2.85 -3.41 11.68
CA CYS A 192 -2.89 -2.44 10.59
C CYS A 192 -2.70 -1.01 11.12
N PHE A 193 -3.36 -0.66 12.23
CA PHE A 193 -3.18 0.65 12.85
C PHE A 193 -1.74 0.82 13.39
N LEU A 194 -1.23 -0.16 14.13
CA LEU A 194 0.11 -0.10 14.70
C LEU A 194 1.19 -0.13 13.62
N GLY A 195 1.11 -1.06 12.67
CA GLY A 195 2.07 -1.21 11.58
C GLY A 195 1.99 -0.09 10.54
N GLY A 196 0.82 0.52 10.35
CA GLY A 196 0.60 1.58 9.36
C GLY A 196 0.81 3.00 9.89
N PHE A 197 0.55 3.24 11.18
CA PHE A 197 0.60 4.58 11.76
C PHE A 197 1.72 4.78 12.77
N VAL A 198 2.08 3.75 13.55
CA VAL A 198 2.84 3.91 14.81
C VAL A 198 4.25 3.32 14.73
N LEU A 199 4.35 2.00 14.58
CA LEU A 199 5.59 1.27 14.82
C LEU A 199 6.73 1.66 13.86
N PRO A 200 6.52 1.78 12.53
CA PRO A 200 7.63 2.14 11.64
C PRO A 200 8.14 3.57 11.87
N GLY A 201 7.26 4.51 12.23
CA GLY A 201 7.65 5.87 12.57
C GLY A 201 8.38 5.97 13.92
N TRP A 202 8.06 5.08 14.87
CA TRP A 202 8.61 5.11 16.22
C TRP A 202 9.92 4.34 16.38
N ILE A 203 9.97 3.08 15.91
CA ILE A 203 11.09 2.15 16.14
C ILE A 203 11.71 1.63 14.84
N GLY A 204 11.19 2.02 13.67
CA GLY A 204 11.66 1.55 12.36
C GLY A 204 11.00 0.23 11.91
N ILE A 205 11.19 -0.11 10.65
CA ILE A 205 10.57 -1.27 9.97
C ILE A 205 11.11 -2.59 10.55
N ASN A 206 12.43 -2.70 10.72
CA ASN A 206 13.14 -3.87 11.25
C ASN A 206 12.65 -4.22 12.66
N HIS A 207 12.60 -3.24 13.57
CA HIS A 207 12.15 -3.49 14.94
C HIS A 207 10.65 -3.77 15.02
N SER A 208 9.84 -3.18 14.14
CA SER A 208 8.41 -3.51 14.02
C SER A 208 8.22 -4.98 13.66
N GLU A 209 9.01 -5.48 12.72
CA GLU A 209 9.00 -6.89 12.30
C GLU A 209 9.52 -7.82 13.40
N HIS A 210 10.62 -7.47 14.08
CA HIS A 210 11.14 -8.23 15.21
C HIS A 210 10.13 -8.32 16.37
N LEU A 211 9.38 -7.25 16.63
CA LEU A 211 8.33 -7.23 17.64
C LEU A 211 7.20 -8.19 17.27
N ALA A 212 6.73 -8.15 16.02
CA ALA A 212 5.72 -9.09 15.54
C ALA A 212 6.23 -10.55 15.61
N ALA A 213 7.50 -10.80 15.24
CA ALA A 213 8.14 -12.11 15.34
C ALA A 213 8.19 -12.63 16.77
N ALA A 214 8.58 -11.78 17.71
CA ALA A 214 8.56 -12.11 19.13
C ALA A 214 7.15 -12.47 19.60
N VAL A 215 6.13 -11.73 19.17
CA VAL A 215 4.72 -12.01 19.50
C VAL A 215 4.31 -13.40 19.01
N ASN A 216 4.55 -13.77 17.74
CA ASN A 216 4.20 -15.11 17.25
C ASN A 216 4.99 -16.23 17.95
N ILE A 217 6.28 -16.04 18.22
CA ILE A 217 7.10 -17.03 18.94
C ILE A 217 6.56 -17.24 20.36
N ILE A 218 6.22 -16.16 21.07
CA ILE A 218 5.62 -16.22 22.41
C ILE A 218 4.26 -16.93 22.35
N ILE A 219 3.40 -16.60 21.39
CA ILE A 219 2.12 -17.28 21.17
C ILE A 219 2.36 -18.78 20.99
N GLY A 220 3.32 -19.14 20.13
CA GLY A 220 3.60 -20.52 19.79
C GLY A 220 4.12 -21.34 20.97
N PHE A 221 5.09 -20.83 21.74
CA PHE A 221 5.56 -21.49 22.96
C PHE A 221 4.46 -21.60 24.03
N THR A 222 3.64 -20.56 24.16
CA THR A 222 2.51 -20.56 25.10
C THR A 222 1.47 -21.62 24.72
N ALA A 223 1.11 -21.71 23.43
CA ALA A 223 0.21 -22.72 22.91
C ALA A 223 0.79 -24.15 23.11
N LEU A 224 2.08 -24.35 22.89
CA LEU A 224 2.75 -25.62 23.16
C LEU A 224 2.72 -25.99 24.66
N GLY A 225 2.95 -25.03 25.55
CA GLY A 225 2.85 -25.22 27.01
C GLY A 225 1.44 -25.64 27.45
N LEU A 226 0.40 -25.06 26.82
CA LEU A 226 -1.00 -25.37 27.11
C LEU A 226 -1.52 -26.63 26.40
N SER A 227 -0.86 -27.07 25.32
CA SER A 227 -1.32 -28.18 24.46
C SER A 227 -1.60 -29.46 25.23
N ARG A 228 -0.77 -29.81 26.23
CA ARG A 228 -0.96 -31.04 27.04
C ARG A 228 -2.27 -31.05 27.82
N ARG A 229 -2.76 -29.89 28.25
CA ARG A 229 -4.03 -29.76 28.99
C ARG A 229 -5.23 -29.63 28.06
N LEU A 230 -5.08 -28.87 26.97
CA LEU A 230 -6.19 -28.55 26.07
C LEU A 230 -6.46 -29.65 25.02
N ASP A 231 -5.40 -30.28 24.47
CA ASP A 231 -5.57 -31.38 23.51
C ASP A 231 -6.09 -32.67 24.18
N SER A 232 -5.75 -32.91 25.46
CA SER A 232 -6.27 -34.07 26.21
C SER A 232 -7.76 -33.93 26.52
N GLN A 233 -8.21 -32.72 26.87
CA GLN A 233 -9.63 -32.40 27.05
C GLN A 233 -10.41 -32.47 25.73
N TYR A 234 -9.77 -32.17 24.59
CA TYR A 234 -10.37 -32.32 23.27
C TYR A 234 -10.49 -33.79 22.83
N SER A 235 -9.55 -34.66 23.22
CA SER A 235 -9.55 -36.07 22.82
C SER A 235 -10.59 -36.93 23.54
N ALA A 236 -11.14 -36.46 24.66
CA ALA A 236 -12.08 -37.19 25.52
C ALA A 236 -13.53 -37.41 24.98
N PRO A 237 -14.13 -36.58 24.10
CA PRO A 237 -15.51 -36.78 23.63
C PRO A 237 -15.66 -37.74 22.44
N ASP A 238 -14.59 -38.08 21.71
CA ASP A 238 -14.67 -38.85 20.45
C ASP A 238 -14.94 -40.35 20.67
N GLU A 239 -14.68 -40.90 21.86
CA GLU A 239 -14.93 -42.33 22.17
C GLU A 239 -16.42 -42.71 22.13
N MET A 240 -17.35 -41.76 22.34
CA MET A 240 -18.79 -42.03 22.21
C MET A 240 -19.32 -41.93 20.77
N GLN A 241 -18.60 -41.28 19.84
CA GLN A 241 -19.00 -41.11 18.44
C GLN A 241 -18.30 -42.06 17.46
N GLU A 242 -17.26 -42.77 17.88
CA GLU A 242 -16.52 -43.74 17.05
C GLU A 242 -17.38 -44.95 16.62
N ASN A 243 -18.48 -45.21 17.34
CA ASN A 243 -19.44 -46.29 17.04
C ASN A 243 -20.60 -45.88 16.11
N ALA A 244 -20.65 -44.64 15.62
CA ALA A 244 -21.64 -44.23 14.61
C ALA A 244 -21.09 -44.51 13.21
N GLU A 245 -21.88 -45.19 12.37
CA GLU A 245 -21.55 -45.51 10.96
C GLU A 245 -20.91 -44.32 10.24
N PRO A 246 -19.91 -44.56 9.35
CA PRO A 246 -19.30 -43.50 8.58
C PRO A 246 -20.42 -42.78 7.79
N PRO A 247 -20.56 -41.45 7.93
CA PRO A 247 -21.53 -40.71 7.14
C PRO A 247 -21.19 -40.94 5.66
N ILE A 248 -22.18 -41.39 4.89
CA ILE A 248 -22.07 -41.44 3.42
C ILE A 248 -21.63 -40.04 3.00
N ALA A 249 -20.50 -39.93 2.30
CA ALA A 249 -20.01 -38.67 1.78
C ALA A 249 -21.10 -38.05 0.89
N GLN A 250 -21.87 -37.09 1.43
CA GLN A 250 -22.85 -36.36 0.64
C GLN A 250 -22.09 -35.59 -0.42
N ILE A 251 -22.18 -36.06 -1.67
CA ILE A 251 -21.66 -35.36 -2.83
C ILE A 251 -22.39 -34.01 -2.87
N ALA A 252 -21.64 -32.91 -2.72
CA ALA A 252 -22.20 -31.55 -2.76
C ALA A 252 -23.13 -31.40 -3.97
N GLY A 253 -24.38 -31.03 -3.71
CA GLY A 253 -25.38 -30.87 -4.75
C GLY A 253 -25.03 -29.72 -5.71
N PRO A 254 -25.67 -29.63 -6.89
CA PRO A 254 -25.46 -28.53 -7.84
C PRO A 254 -25.61 -27.13 -7.19
N ASN A 255 -26.59 -26.99 -6.29
CA ASN A 255 -26.84 -25.74 -5.57
C ASN A 255 -25.77 -25.39 -4.53
N ASP A 256 -25.10 -26.40 -3.96
CA ASP A 256 -24.01 -26.16 -3.02
C ASP A 256 -22.81 -25.59 -3.79
N ARG A 257 -22.41 -26.21 -4.91
CA ARG A 257 -21.30 -25.71 -5.75
C ARG A 257 -21.54 -24.28 -6.24
N LEU A 258 -22.78 -23.95 -6.57
CA LEU A 258 -23.18 -22.60 -6.93
C LEU A 258 -22.93 -21.60 -5.79
N ILE A 259 -23.35 -21.91 -4.55
CA ILE A 259 -23.14 -21.03 -3.39
C ILE A 259 -21.64 -20.81 -3.13
N LEU A 260 -20.83 -21.86 -3.26
CA LEU A 260 -19.38 -21.76 -3.11
C LEU A 260 -18.76 -20.87 -4.20
N LEU A 261 -19.20 -21.01 -5.45
CA LEU A 261 -18.77 -20.15 -6.56
C LEU A 261 -19.16 -18.70 -6.32
N LEU A 262 -20.42 -18.43 -5.94
CA LEU A 262 -20.91 -17.08 -5.66
C LEU A 262 -20.22 -16.46 -4.44
N PHE A 263 -19.82 -17.26 -3.46
CA PHE A 263 -18.98 -16.78 -2.36
C PHE A 263 -17.56 -16.41 -2.83
N GLY A 264 -16.98 -17.17 -3.76
CA GLY A 264 -15.73 -16.77 -4.42
C GLY A 264 -15.86 -15.47 -5.22
N VAL A 265 -16.99 -15.28 -5.92
CA VAL A 265 -17.29 -14.01 -6.61
C VAL A 265 -17.48 -12.87 -5.61
N SER A 266 -18.13 -13.11 -4.46
CA SER A 266 -18.23 -12.11 -3.38
C SER A 266 -16.84 -11.68 -2.88
N GLY A 267 -15.92 -12.62 -2.68
CA GLY A 267 -14.52 -12.32 -2.35
C GLY A 267 -13.81 -11.49 -3.42
N LEU A 268 -14.07 -11.77 -4.71
CA LEU A 268 -13.58 -10.98 -5.85
C LEU A 268 -14.08 -9.53 -5.76
N LEU A 269 -15.38 -9.35 -5.56
CA LEU A 269 -15.98 -8.02 -5.45
C LEU A 269 -15.40 -7.26 -4.25
N ALA A 270 -15.26 -7.93 -3.10
CA ALA A 270 -14.76 -7.35 -1.86
C ALA A 270 -13.39 -6.68 -2.04
N LEU A 271 -12.42 -7.36 -2.64
CA LEU A 271 -11.08 -6.81 -2.88
C LEU A 271 -11.02 -5.87 -4.09
N ALA A 272 -11.86 -6.09 -5.11
CA ALA A 272 -11.95 -5.16 -6.25
C ALA A 272 -12.47 -3.78 -5.80
N TYR A 273 -13.47 -3.75 -4.90
CA TYR A 273 -13.93 -2.51 -4.28
C TYR A 273 -12.84 -1.84 -3.45
N GLU A 274 -12.08 -2.61 -2.66
CA GLU A 274 -10.97 -2.06 -1.85
C GLU A 274 -9.91 -1.37 -2.71
N VAL A 275 -9.51 -2.00 -3.83
CA VAL A 275 -8.55 -1.42 -4.78
C VAL A 275 -9.11 -0.15 -5.42
N LEU A 276 -10.36 -0.15 -5.88
CA LEU A 276 -10.98 1.03 -6.50
C LEU A 276 -11.21 2.16 -5.48
N TRP A 277 -11.58 1.86 -4.23
CA TRP A 277 -11.69 2.87 -3.17
C TRP A 277 -10.33 3.48 -2.85
N THR A 278 -9.30 2.65 -2.71
CA THR A 278 -7.92 3.13 -2.53
C THR A 278 -7.53 4.08 -3.66
N ARG A 279 -7.88 3.73 -4.89
CA ARG A 279 -7.60 4.56 -6.06
C ARG A 279 -8.30 5.92 -6.02
N ILE A 280 -9.61 5.94 -5.76
CA ILE A 280 -10.41 7.17 -5.70
C ILE A 280 -9.99 8.04 -4.50
N LEU A 281 -9.73 7.42 -3.36
CA LEU A 281 -9.40 8.12 -2.12
C LEU A 281 -7.98 8.69 -2.12
N ILE A 282 -7.00 8.10 -2.81
CA ILE A 282 -5.65 8.69 -2.91
C ILE A 282 -5.68 10.07 -3.55
N LEU A 283 -6.56 10.30 -4.54
CA LEU A 283 -6.77 11.62 -5.14
C LEU A 283 -7.18 12.66 -4.10
N LEU A 284 -8.00 12.25 -3.11
CA LEU A 284 -8.61 13.12 -2.11
C LEU A 284 -7.77 13.28 -0.83
N LEU A 285 -7.19 12.18 -0.35
CA LEU A 285 -6.41 12.11 0.90
C LEU A 285 -4.96 12.59 0.71
N GLY A 286 -4.50 12.67 -0.53
CA GLY A 286 -3.11 12.90 -0.90
C GLY A 286 -2.26 11.63 -0.84
N SER A 287 -1.04 11.75 -1.36
CA SER A 287 -0.02 10.70 -1.42
C SER A 287 0.66 10.44 -0.06
N SER A 288 -0.13 10.30 1.01
CA SER A 288 0.35 9.95 2.36
C SER A 288 0.42 8.44 2.57
N ILE A 289 1.40 7.97 3.35
CA ILE A 289 1.47 6.57 3.79
C ILE A 289 0.26 6.16 4.65
N TYR A 290 -0.37 7.13 5.31
CA TYR A 290 -1.54 6.88 6.14
C TYR A 290 -2.80 6.62 5.33
N SER A 291 -2.88 7.04 4.06
CA SER A 291 -4.09 6.88 3.23
C SER A 291 -4.46 5.40 3.05
N PHE A 292 -3.51 4.55 2.67
CA PHE A 292 -3.74 3.11 2.51
C PHE A 292 -4.06 2.45 3.87
N SER A 293 -3.25 2.74 4.89
CA SER A 293 -3.44 2.18 6.23
C SER A 293 -4.79 2.56 6.85
N MET A 294 -5.29 3.78 6.57
CA MET A 294 -6.60 4.25 7.02
C MET A 294 -7.74 3.45 6.39
N ILE A 295 -7.68 3.26 5.06
CA ILE A 295 -8.68 2.50 4.31
C ILE A 295 -8.70 1.04 4.78
N LEU A 296 -7.53 0.41 4.86
CA LEU A 296 -7.39 -0.97 5.32
C LEU A 296 -7.89 -1.14 6.76
N THR A 297 -7.57 -0.20 7.67
CA THR A 297 -8.05 -0.22 9.06
C THR A 297 -9.58 -0.15 9.11
N VAL A 298 -10.20 0.78 8.37
CA VAL A 298 -11.67 0.93 8.34
C VAL A 298 -12.33 -0.28 7.69
N TYR A 299 -11.74 -0.81 6.63
CA TYR A 299 -12.25 -1.99 5.91
C TYR A 299 -12.26 -3.23 6.82
N LEU A 300 -11.14 -3.52 7.48
CA LEU A 300 -11.03 -4.64 8.44
C LEU A 300 -11.92 -4.44 9.68
N LEU A 301 -12.11 -3.19 10.12
CA LEU A 301 -13.04 -2.86 11.20
C LEU A 301 -14.49 -3.19 10.80
N GLY A 302 -14.87 -2.85 9.57
CA GLY A 302 -16.16 -3.22 9.00
C GLY A 302 -16.34 -4.74 8.93
N LEU A 303 -15.37 -5.47 8.38
CA LEU A 303 -15.41 -6.94 8.33
C LEU A 303 -15.57 -7.56 9.73
N THR A 304 -14.82 -7.05 10.71
CA THR A 304 -14.88 -7.48 12.10
C THR A 304 -16.26 -7.24 12.70
N ALA A 305 -16.78 -6.01 12.59
CA ALA A 305 -18.08 -5.65 13.11
C ALA A 305 -19.20 -6.48 12.46
N GLY A 306 -19.16 -6.63 11.13
CA GLY A 306 -20.08 -7.48 10.38
C GLY A 306 -20.07 -8.94 10.82
N SER A 307 -18.88 -9.51 10.99
CA SER A 307 -18.73 -10.90 11.41
C SER A 307 -19.22 -11.12 12.84
N LEU A 308 -18.90 -10.21 13.78
CA LEU A 308 -19.41 -10.29 15.16
C LEU A 308 -20.94 -10.15 15.23
N LEU A 309 -21.50 -9.21 14.49
CA LEU A 309 -22.95 -9.00 14.44
C LEU A 309 -23.63 -10.25 13.87
N MET A 310 -23.17 -10.76 12.73
CA MET A 310 -23.78 -11.94 12.13
C MET A 310 -23.58 -13.19 12.98
N ALA A 311 -22.39 -13.41 13.56
CA ALA A 311 -22.11 -14.57 14.42
C ALA A 311 -23.09 -14.71 15.59
N ARG A 312 -23.61 -13.60 16.14
CA ARG A 312 -24.61 -13.62 17.23
C ARG A 312 -25.98 -14.13 16.81
N TYR A 313 -26.34 -13.96 15.53
CA TYR A 313 -27.68 -14.27 15.02
C TYR A 313 -27.71 -15.43 14.03
N VAL A 314 -26.56 -15.77 13.43
CA VAL A 314 -26.46 -16.67 12.28
C VAL A 314 -27.11 -18.01 12.55
N ASP A 315 -26.86 -18.61 13.71
CA ASP A 315 -27.37 -19.94 14.06
C ASP A 315 -28.89 -19.95 14.24
N ARG A 316 -29.52 -18.81 14.54
CA ARG A 316 -30.99 -18.65 14.64
C ARG A 316 -31.70 -18.45 13.31
N LEU A 317 -30.96 -18.19 12.22
CA LEU A 317 -31.55 -17.93 10.91
C LEU A 317 -32.17 -19.19 10.29
N LYS A 318 -33.44 -19.10 9.89
CA LYS A 318 -34.15 -20.19 9.20
C LYS A 318 -33.86 -20.24 7.69
N LYS A 319 -33.50 -19.09 7.10
CA LYS A 319 -33.33 -18.90 5.65
C LYS A 319 -31.98 -18.24 5.31
N PRO A 320 -30.85 -18.90 5.62
CA PRO A 320 -29.52 -18.29 5.48
C PRO A 320 -29.14 -17.94 4.03
N VAL A 321 -29.57 -18.71 3.02
CA VAL A 321 -29.29 -18.38 1.61
C VAL A 321 -30.04 -17.11 1.18
N GLN A 322 -31.28 -16.95 1.64
CA GLN A 322 -32.04 -15.72 1.40
C GLN A 322 -31.37 -14.49 2.03
N VAL A 323 -30.87 -14.62 3.25
CA VAL A 323 -30.13 -13.53 3.93
C VAL A 323 -28.86 -13.19 3.15
N PHE A 324 -28.16 -14.20 2.63
CA PHE A 324 -26.93 -13.98 1.85
C PHE A 324 -27.22 -13.20 0.57
N GLY A 325 -28.30 -13.55 -0.14
CA GLY A 325 -28.72 -12.81 -1.34
C GLY A 325 -29.05 -11.34 -1.06
N TRP A 326 -29.70 -11.03 0.07
CA TRP A 326 -29.97 -9.64 0.45
C TRP A 326 -28.71 -8.88 0.88
N ILE A 327 -27.76 -9.53 1.55
CA ILE A 327 -26.47 -8.92 1.91
C ILE A 327 -25.74 -8.46 0.64
N GLU A 328 -25.66 -9.30 -0.39
CA GLU A 328 -24.99 -8.94 -1.66
C GLU A 328 -25.67 -7.77 -2.39
N ILE A 329 -26.99 -7.71 -2.40
CA ILE A 329 -27.73 -6.56 -2.97
C ILE A 329 -27.44 -5.29 -2.16
N LEU A 330 -27.48 -5.36 -0.83
CA LEU A 330 -27.22 -4.23 0.04
C LEU A 330 -25.76 -3.75 -0.04
N ILE A 331 -24.80 -4.64 -0.29
CA ILE A 331 -23.42 -4.26 -0.61
C ILE A 331 -23.41 -3.37 -1.85
N GLY A 332 -23.97 -3.83 -2.97
CA GLY A 332 -24.02 -3.03 -4.20
C GLY A 332 -24.70 -1.67 -4.01
N LEU A 333 -25.84 -1.63 -3.30
CA LEU A 333 -26.56 -0.38 -3.02
C LEU A 333 -25.80 0.57 -2.08
N SER A 334 -25.11 0.05 -1.08
CA SER A 334 -24.33 0.88 -0.15
C SER A 334 -23.08 1.46 -0.82
N VAL A 335 -22.39 0.69 -1.66
CA VAL A 335 -21.29 1.21 -2.51
C VAL A 335 -21.82 2.31 -3.43
N PHE A 336 -22.96 2.07 -4.10
CA PHE A 336 -23.60 3.05 -4.98
C PHE A 336 -23.95 4.35 -4.24
N ALA A 337 -24.54 4.26 -3.05
CA ALA A 337 -24.81 5.44 -2.21
C ALA A 337 -23.52 6.17 -1.80
N GLY A 338 -22.47 5.41 -1.47
CA GLY A 338 -21.14 5.93 -1.15
C GLY A 338 -20.55 6.81 -2.24
N MET A 339 -20.78 6.50 -3.51
CA MET A 339 -20.32 7.31 -4.66
C MET A 339 -20.89 8.74 -4.66
N PHE A 340 -22.13 8.93 -4.19
CA PHE A 340 -22.71 10.28 -4.07
C PHE A 340 -22.25 11.00 -2.82
N ILE A 341 -22.02 10.26 -1.74
CA ILE A 341 -21.50 10.81 -0.48
C ILE A 341 -20.08 11.33 -0.69
N PHE A 342 -19.24 10.62 -1.46
CA PHE A 342 -17.86 11.00 -1.74
C PHE A 342 -17.70 12.46 -2.17
N ARG A 343 -18.55 12.95 -3.07
CA ARG A 343 -18.49 14.32 -3.60
C ARG A 343 -18.84 15.40 -2.57
N ARG A 344 -19.48 15.03 -1.46
CA ARG A 344 -19.91 15.97 -0.42
C ARG A 344 -19.02 15.98 0.81
N LEU A 345 -18.07 15.04 0.89
CA LEU A 345 -17.16 14.94 2.02
C LEU A 345 -15.97 15.89 1.84
N VAL A 346 -15.53 16.48 2.96
CA VAL A 346 -14.34 17.31 2.99
C VAL A 346 -13.14 16.42 3.27
N PHE A 347 -12.14 16.46 2.39
CA PHE A 347 -10.87 15.79 2.57
C PHE A 347 -9.77 16.84 2.75
N GLU A 348 -8.94 16.65 3.77
CA GLU A 348 -7.85 17.58 4.08
C GLU A 348 -6.54 17.02 3.54
N GLN A 349 -6.15 17.35 2.31
CA GLN A 349 -4.95 16.78 1.68
C GLN A 349 -3.63 17.27 2.33
N TYR A 350 -3.57 18.55 2.73
CA TYR A 350 -2.35 19.21 3.18
C TYR A 350 -2.27 19.45 4.69
N ALA A 351 -3.35 19.15 5.44
CA ALA A 351 -3.40 19.44 6.88
C ALA A 351 -2.53 18.50 7.72
N LEU A 352 -2.13 17.32 7.22
CA LEU A 352 -1.41 16.30 7.98
C LEU A 352 -0.17 16.84 8.69
N GLN A 353 0.47 17.83 8.08
CA GLN A 353 1.74 18.34 8.54
C GLN A 353 1.60 19.60 9.40
N VAL A 354 0.46 20.29 9.36
CA VAL A 354 0.17 21.51 10.14
C VAL A 354 -0.68 21.15 11.36
N GLU A 355 -1.77 20.40 11.14
CA GLU A 355 -2.74 19.96 12.14
C GLU A 355 -3.00 18.45 11.98
N PRO A 356 -2.06 17.58 12.43
CA PRO A 356 -2.16 16.13 12.21
C PRO A 356 -3.43 15.52 12.80
N LEU A 357 -3.93 16.05 13.92
CA LEU A 357 -5.15 15.57 14.55
C LEU A 357 -6.38 15.89 13.70
N SER A 358 -6.50 17.12 13.19
CA SER A 358 -7.58 17.51 12.27
C SER A 358 -7.59 16.61 11.05
N TYR A 359 -6.43 16.45 10.40
CA TYR A 359 -6.26 15.56 9.25
C TYR A 359 -6.76 14.15 9.54
N LEU A 360 -6.30 13.55 10.64
CA LEU A 360 -6.71 12.19 11.02
C LEU A 360 -8.22 12.13 11.27
N THR A 361 -8.78 13.06 12.04
CA THR A 361 -10.21 13.04 12.37
C THR A 361 -11.11 13.25 11.15
N SER A 362 -10.85 14.27 10.34
CA SER A 362 -11.61 14.59 9.13
C SER A 362 -11.54 13.43 8.14
N ASN A 363 -10.34 12.94 7.83
CA ASN A 363 -10.17 11.88 6.84
C ASN A 363 -10.67 10.51 7.34
N PHE A 364 -10.44 10.12 8.61
CA PHE A 364 -11.03 8.88 9.14
C PHE A 364 -12.55 8.96 9.11
N SER A 365 -13.16 10.11 9.44
CA SER A 365 -14.61 10.26 9.41
C SER A 365 -15.18 10.14 7.98
N ALA A 366 -14.47 10.69 7.00
CA ALA A 366 -14.84 10.60 5.59
C ALA A 366 -14.75 9.14 5.09
N VAL A 367 -13.64 8.45 5.37
CA VAL A 367 -13.44 7.05 4.99
C VAL A 367 -14.44 6.14 5.70
N LEU A 368 -14.69 6.33 7.00
CA LEU A 368 -15.71 5.60 7.77
C LEU A 368 -17.09 5.74 7.13
N SER A 369 -17.47 6.96 6.72
CA SER A 369 -18.80 7.23 6.17
C SER A 369 -19.08 6.46 4.87
N VAL A 370 -18.04 6.16 4.08
CA VAL A 370 -18.21 5.52 2.76
C VAL A 370 -17.85 4.04 2.77
N VAL A 371 -16.77 3.66 3.44
CA VAL A 371 -16.22 2.30 3.40
C VAL A 371 -16.86 1.40 4.45
N LEU A 372 -17.21 1.92 5.63
CA LEU A 372 -17.72 1.10 6.73
C LEU A 372 -19.05 0.40 6.42
N PRO A 373 -20.08 1.06 5.83
CA PRO A 373 -21.37 0.40 5.58
C PRO A 373 -21.29 -0.86 4.70
N PRO A 374 -20.68 -0.85 3.50
CA PRO A 374 -20.55 -2.05 2.68
C PRO A 374 -19.67 -3.11 3.33
N THR A 375 -18.61 -2.72 4.05
CA THR A 375 -17.68 -3.69 4.67
C THR A 375 -18.28 -4.40 5.89
N ILE A 376 -19.18 -3.77 6.64
CA ILE A 376 -20.01 -4.46 7.65
C ILE A 376 -20.84 -5.57 7.00
N LEU A 377 -21.44 -5.30 5.84
CA LEU A 377 -22.23 -6.31 5.11
C LEU A 377 -21.34 -7.43 4.57
N MET A 378 -20.16 -7.10 4.02
CA MET A 378 -19.17 -8.10 3.58
C MET A 378 -18.70 -8.98 4.75
N GLY A 379 -18.44 -8.39 5.93
CA GLY A 379 -18.05 -9.12 7.13
C GLY A 379 -19.09 -10.14 7.60
N ALA A 380 -20.37 -9.83 7.38
CA ALA A 380 -21.47 -10.73 7.72
C ALA A 380 -21.56 -11.96 6.80
N ALA A 381 -20.97 -11.94 5.60
CA ALA A 381 -21.06 -13.04 4.64
C ALA A 381 -20.34 -14.31 5.14
N PHE A 382 -19.16 -14.18 5.76
CA PHE A 382 -18.36 -15.36 6.15
C PHE A 382 -19.05 -16.27 7.17
N PRO A 383 -19.53 -15.79 8.35
CA PRO A 383 -20.27 -16.64 9.29
C PRO A 383 -21.51 -17.29 8.66
N LEU A 384 -22.18 -16.58 7.76
CA LEU A 384 -23.38 -17.03 7.08
C LEU A 384 -23.11 -18.20 6.13
N VAL A 385 -22.07 -18.09 5.29
CA VAL A 385 -21.69 -19.16 4.36
C VAL A 385 -21.11 -20.35 5.12
N VAL A 386 -20.39 -20.13 6.23
CA VAL A 386 -19.98 -21.21 7.14
C VAL A 386 -21.19 -22.00 7.63
N LYS A 387 -22.27 -21.35 8.07
CA LYS A 387 -23.51 -22.04 8.46
C LYS A 387 -24.14 -22.84 7.31
N ILE A 388 -24.08 -22.33 6.08
CA ILE A 388 -24.66 -22.99 4.91
C ILE A 388 -23.85 -24.24 4.50
N TRP A 389 -22.52 -24.16 4.56
CA TRP A 389 -21.63 -25.17 3.97
C TRP A 389 -21.01 -26.13 5.00
N ALA A 390 -20.57 -25.62 6.16
CA ALA A 390 -19.83 -26.35 7.19
C ALA A 390 -20.77 -27.01 8.23
N THR A 391 -21.60 -27.93 7.77
CA THR A 391 -22.64 -28.60 8.59
C THR A 391 -22.14 -29.78 9.43
N GLU A 392 -20.91 -30.26 9.20
CA GLU A 392 -20.35 -31.47 9.82
C GLU A 392 -19.09 -31.16 10.61
N ILE A 393 -19.06 -31.55 11.89
CA ILE A 393 -17.91 -31.31 12.80
C ILE A 393 -16.65 -32.08 12.34
N ARG A 394 -16.80 -33.32 11.87
CA ARG A 394 -15.67 -34.17 11.43
C ARG A 394 -14.90 -33.60 10.24
N THR A 395 -15.56 -32.81 9.39
CA THR A 395 -14.98 -32.22 8.18
C THR A 395 -14.83 -30.70 8.29
N ILE A 396 -14.93 -30.16 9.51
CA ILE A 396 -14.97 -28.72 9.74
C ILE A 396 -13.68 -28.02 9.34
N GLY A 397 -12.52 -28.65 9.57
CA GLY A 397 -11.23 -28.11 9.14
C GLY A 397 -11.15 -27.99 7.62
N ARG A 398 -11.47 -29.07 6.90
CA ARG A 398 -11.49 -29.08 5.43
C ARG A 398 -12.53 -28.12 4.85
N LYS A 399 -13.75 -28.08 5.40
CA LYS A 399 -14.84 -27.22 4.89
C LYS A 399 -14.53 -25.75 5.11
N THR A 400 -14.09 -25.35 6.31
CA THR A 400 -13.67 -23.97 6.60
C THR A 400 -12.43 -23.58 5.80
N GLY A 401 -11.45 -24.47 5.69
CA GLY A 401 -10.26 -24.24 4.85
C GLY A 401 -10.59 -24.05 3.37
N THR A 402 -11.57 -24.77 2.84
CA THR A 402 -12.05 -24.60 1.46
C THR A 402 -12.80 -23.27 1.28
N LEU A 403 -13.67 -22.89 2.22
CA LEU A 403 -14.38 -21.60 2.18
C LEU A 403 -13.39 -20.43 2.18
N TYR A 404 -12.43 -20.47 3.10
CA TYR A 404 -11.40 -19.44 3.20
C TYR A 404 -10.60 -19.36 1.89
N ALA A 405 -10.13 -20.49 1.35
CA ALA A 405 -9.38 -20.50 0.10
C ALA A 405 -10.18 -20.00 -1.11
N VAL A 406 -11.45 -20.39 -1.26
CA VAL A 406 -12.28 -19.93 -2.39
C VAL A 406 -12.49 -18.42 -2.33
N ASN A 407 -12.76 -17.88 -1.14
CA ASN A 407 -12.86 -16.44 -0.94
C ASN A 407 -11.54 -15.73 -1.24
N THR A 408 -10.42 -16.28 -0.75
CA THR A 408 -9.08 -15.71 -0.97
C THR A 408 -8.67 -15.77 -2.44
N VAL A 409 -8.96 -16.85 -3.17
CA VAL A 409 -8.72 -16.92 -4.62
C VAL A 409 -9.59 -15.92 -5.37
N GLY A 410 -10.85 -15.78 -5.00
CA GLY A 410 -11.73 -14.73 -5.53
C GLY A 410 -11.13 -13.35 -5.32
N ALA A 411 -10.74 -13.05 -4.08
CA ALA A 411 -10.10 -11.81 -3.65
C ALA A 411 -8.82 -11.47 -4.45
N ILE A 412 -7.95 -12.46 -4.68
CA ILE A 412 -6.76 -12.33 -5.54
C ILE A 412 -7.16 -11.90 -6.96
N LEU A 413 -8.13 -12.61 -7.56
CA LEU A 413 -8.62 -12.31 -8.90
C LEU A 413 -9.27 -10.93 -8.96
N GLY A 414 -9.95 -10.51 -7.89
CA GLY A 414 -10.59 -9.19 -7.78
C GLY A 414 -9.60 -8.04 -7.72
N SER A 415 -8.59 -8.15 -6.85
CA SER A 415 -7.52 -7.15 -6.76
C SER A 415 -6.78 -7.01 -8.09
N PHE A 416 -6.44 -8.14 -8.73
CA PHE A 416 -5.81 -8.15 -10.06
C PHE A 416 -6.72 -7.55 -11.13
N ALA A 417 -7.97 -7.98 -11.22
CA ALA A 417 -8.92 -7.48 -12.21
C ALA A 417 -9.14 -5.97 -12.05
N ALA A 418 -9.33 -5.47 -10.82
CA ALA A 418 -9.51 -4.04 -10.56
C ALA A 418 -8.32 -3.21 -11.07
N GLY A 419 -7.11 -3.55 -10.65
CA GLY A 419 -5.89 -2.79 -10.97
C GLY A 419 -5.48 -2.85 -12.44
N PHE A 420 -5.56 -4.04 -13.06
CA PHE A 420 -4.96 -4.26 -14.40
C PHE A 420 -5.95 -4.31 -15.54
N ILE A 421 -7.23 -4.61 -15.27
CA ILE A 421 -8.23 -4.81 -16.34
C ILE A 421 -9.27 -3.71 -16.26
N LEU A 422 -9.92 -3.55 -15.11
CA LEU A 422 -11.08 -2.68 -14.96
C LEU A 422 -10.69 -1.20 -15.01
N ILE A 423 -9.71 -0.74 -14.21
CA ILE A 423 -9.28 0.67 -14.24
C ILE A 423 -8.76 1.08 -15.63
N PRO A 424 -7.84 0.35 -16.29
CA PRO A 424 -7.34 0.78 -17.59
C PRO A 424 -8.39 0.71 -18.71
N ALA A 425 -9.30 -0.27 -18.68
CA ALA A 425 -10.29 -0.44 -19.76
C ALA A 425 -11.56 0.40 -19.57
N LEU A 426 -12.03 0.56 -18.33
CA LEU A 426 -13.32 1.17 -18.00
C LEU A 426 -13.18 2.45 -17.18
N GLY A 427 -12.02 2.73 -16.57
CA GLY A 427 -11.79 3.77 -15.55
C GLY A 427 -12.46 3.46 -14.21
N SER A 428 -12.09 4.21 -13.17
CA SER A 428 -12.51 3.92 -11.79
C SER A 428 -14.04 3.95 -11.59
N LYS A 429 -14.75 4.90 -12.21
CA LYS A 429 -16.23 5.01 -12.07
C LYS A 429 -16.96 3.83 -12.68
N ASN A 430 -16.72 3.53 -13.96
CA ASN A 430 -17.47 2.46 -14.64
C ASN A 430 -17.08 1.09 -14.07
N SER A 431 -15.85 0.93 -13.59
CA SER A 431 -15.43 -0.24 -12.83
C SER A 431 -16.28 -0.44 -11.57
N MET A 432 -16.48 0.62 -10.76
CA MET A 432 -17.37 0.56 -9.59
C MET A 432 -18.80 0.17 -9.98
N PHE A 433 -19.34 0.76 -11.05
CA PHE A 433 -20.68 0.43 -11.54
C PHE A 433 -20.82 -1.02 -11.99
N LEU A 434 -19.82 -1.56 -12.69
CA LEU A 434 -19.80 -2.96 -13.09
C LEU A 434 -19.78 -3.88 -11.87
N LEU A 435 -18.97 -3.58 -10.85
CA LEU A 435 -18.94 -4.38 -9.63
C LEU A 435 -20.26 -4.30 -8.86
N ILE A 436 -20.87 -3.10 -8.76
CA ILE A 436 -22.19 -2.91 -8.14
C ILE A 436 -23.23 -3.78 -8.85
N PHE A 437 -23.22 -3.78 -10.19
CA PHE A 437 -24.11 -4.62 -10.98
C PHE A 437 -23.89 -6.11 -10.68
N ILE A 438 -22.63 -6.56 -10.65
CA ILE A 438 -22.30 -7.96 -10.34
C ILE A 438 -22.75 -8.33 -8.92
N SER A 439 -22.52 -7.48 -7.91
CA SER A 439 -23.00 -7.68 -6.53
C SER A 439 -24.51 -7.90 -6.46
N ILE A 440 -25.29 -7.04 -7.12
CA ILE A 440 -26.75 -7.17 -7.14
C ILE A 440 -27.16 -8.43 -7.91
N LEU A 441 -26.50 -8.73 -9.03
CA LEU A 441 -26.77 -9.92 -9.84
C LEU A 441 -26.55 -11.21 -9.05
N ILE A 442 -25.44 -11.35 -8.33
CA ILE A 442 -25.19 -12.53 -7.49
C ILE A 442 -26.21 -12.64 -6.36
N GLY A 443 -26.62 -11.50 -5.78
CA GLY A 443 -27.68 -11.46 -4.79
C GLY A 443 -29.03 -11.95 -5.33
N VAL A 444 -29.40 -11.56 -6.55
CA VAL A 444 -30.58 -12.07 -7.26
C VAL A 444 -30.48 -13.58 -7.49
N ILE A 445 -29.34 -14.07 -7.98
CA ILE A 445 -29.13 -15.52 -8.22
C ILE A 445 -29.27 -16.31 -6.91
N LEU A 446 -28.73 -15.80 -5.80
CA LEU A 446 -28.86 -16.41 -4.47
C LEU A 446 -30.31 -16.45 -4.00
N LEU A 447 -31.07 -15.36 -4.17
CA LEU A 447 -32.50 -15.35 -3.86
C LEU A 447 -33.23 -16.42 -4.69
N VAL A 448 -32.89 -16.57 -5.98
CA VAL A 448 -33.56 -17.54 -6.87
C VAL A 448 -33.28 -18.96 -6.39
N SER A 449 -32.02 -19.25 -6.03
CA SER A 449 -31.63 -20.52 -5.42
C SER A 449 -32.33 -20.76 -4.08
N ALA A 450 -32.59 -19.71 -3.29
CA ALA A 450 -33.32 -19.78 -2.03
C ALA A 450 -34.81 -20.10 -2.24
N ARG A 451 -35.40 -19.84 -3.42
CA ARG A 451 -36.78 -20.28 -3.74
C ARG A 451 -36.93 -21.78 -3.59
N SER A 452 -36.04 -22.51 -4.28
CA SER A 452 -36.07 -23.97 -4.34
C SER A 452 -35.66 -24.62 -3.03
N ARG A 453 -34.80 -23.97 -2.23
CA ARG A 453 -34.21 -24.54 -1.02
C ARG A 453 -34.93 -24.13 0.28
N GLU A 454 -35.45 -22.90 0.34
CA GLU A 454 -35.94 -22.27 1.58
C GLU A 454 -37.36 -21.68 1.44
N GLY A 455 -38.02 -21.85 0.28
CA GLY A 455 -39.38 -21.36 0.04
C GLY A 455 -39.50 -19.83 0.09
N ALA A 456 -38.58 -19.11 -0.55
CA ALA A 456 -38.62 -17.65 -0.63
C ALA A 456 -39.75 -17.14 -1.57
N SER A 457 -40.38 -16.00 -1.21
CA SER A 457 -41.50 -15.39 -1.96
C SER A 457 -41.05 -14.83 -3.32
N SER A 458 -41.96 -14.84 -4.31
CA SER A 458 -41.73 -14.26 -5.63
C SER A 458 -41.54 -12.73 -5.61
N LEU A 459 -42.04 -12.07 -4.57
CA LEU A 459 -41.93 -10.62 -4.39
C LEU A 459 -40.46 -10.15 -4.26
N ASN A 460 -39.60 -10.98 -3.66
CA ASN A 460 -38.19 -10.67 -3.48
C ASN A 460 -37.45 -10.48 -4.83
N TYR A 461 -37.86 -11.20 -5.88
CA TYR A 461 -37.26 -11.07 -7.22
C TYR A 461 -37.65 -9.76 -7.89
N ALA A 462 -38.93 -9.40 -7.81
CA ALA A 462 -39.41 -8.17 -8.40
C ALA A 462 -38.72 -6.95 -7.76
N THR A 463 -38.57 -6.96 -6.43
CA THR A 463 -37.85 -5.91 -5.71
C THR A 463 -36.37 -5.84 -6.11
N ALA A 464 -35.69 -6.98 -6.21
CA ALA A 464 -34.28 -7.01 -6.58
C ALA A 464 -34.03 -6.55 -8.03
N VAL A 465 -34.91 -6.92 -8.98
CA VAL A 465 -34.82 -6.49 -10.39
C VAL A 465 -35.12 -4.99 -10.54
N LEU A 466 -36.08 -4.45 -9.78
CA LEU A 466 -36.38 -3.01 -9.80
C LEU A 466 -35.20 -2.15 -9.33
N LEU A 467 -34.38 -2.67 -8.40
CA LEU A 467 -33.20 -1.97 -7.89
C LEU A 467 -32.04 -1.89 -8.89
N ILE A 468 -32.05 -2.72 -9.95
CA ILE A 468 -31.04 -2.70 -11.03
C ILE A 468 -31.32 -1.56 -12.02
N PHE A 469 -32.59 -1.18 -12.21
CA PHE A 469 -33.01 -0.28 -13.29
C PHE A 469 -32.40 1.15 -13.23
N PRO A 470 -32.26 1.80 -12.06
CA PRO A 470 -31.59 3.11 -11.97
C PRO A 470 -30.09 3.04 -12.30
N ILE A 471 -29.45 1.90 -12.05
CA ILE A 471 -28.01 1.69 -12.21
C ILE A 471 -27.65 1.52 -13.70
N LEU A 472 -28.52 0.83 -14.47
CA LEU A 472 -28.34 0.64 -15.91
C LEU A 472 -28.51 1.93 -16.74
N ASN A 473 -29.13 2.98 -16.18
CA ASN A 473 -29.42 4.24 -16.87
C ASN A 473 -28.42 5.36 -16.54
N LEU A 474 -27.42 5.12 -15.69
CA LEU A 474 -26.39 6.11 -15.41
C LEU A 474 -25.40 6.15 -16.57
N GLY A 475 -25.35 7.31 -17.25
CA GLY A 475 -24.64 7.50 -18.51
C GLY A 475 -23.18 7.02 -18.49
N SER A 476 -22.73 6.55 -19.66
CA SER A 476 -21.42 5.93 -19.92
C SER A 476 -20.20 6.86 -19.73
N ASN A 477 -20.40 8.11 -19.31
CA ASN A 477 -19.33 9.07 -19.22
C ASN A 477 -18.39 8.75 -18.05
N ASN A 478 -17.11 8.56 -18.35
CA ASN A 478 -16.07 8.13 -17.41
C ASN A 478 -15.33 9.31 -16.74
N ASN A 479 -15.88 10.52 -16.86
CA ASN A 479 -15.22 11.74 -16.42
C ASN A 479 -15.15 11.91 -14.89
N PHE A 480 -15.50 10.92 -14.05
CA PHE A 480 -15.55 11.13 -12.59
C PHE A 480 -14.22 11.61 -11.99
N MET A 481 -13.12 10.92 -12.27
CA MET A 481 -11.80 11.33 -11.77
C MET A 481 -11.36 12.66 -12.37
N ARG A 482 -11.75 12.93 -13.63
CA ARG A 482 -11.52 14.22 -14.28
C ARG A 482 -12.32 15.34 -13.62
N GLU A 483 -13.61 15.13 -13.35
CA GLU A 483 -14.52 16.07 -12.70
C GLU A 483 -14.06 16.37 -11.27
N MET A 484 -13.64 15.34 -10.51
CA MET A 484 -13.04 15.54 -9.19
C MET A 484 -11.74 16.34 -9.26
N THR A 485 -10.90 16.05 -10.27
CA THR A 485 -9.68 16.84 -10.51
C THR A 485 -10.04 18.28 -10.88
N ASP A 486 -11.02 18.50 -11.75
CA ASP A 486 -11.52 19.83 -12.11
C ASP A 486 -12.01 20.57 -10.86
N GLU A 487 -12.84 19.95 -10.00
CA GLU A 487 -13.32 20.51 -8.73
C GLU A 487 -12.19 20.90 -7.77
N MET A 488 -11.09 20.13 -7.72
CA MET A 488 -9.91 20.49 -6.92
C MET A 488 -9.23 21.76 -7.42
N PHE A 489 -9.30 22.03 -8.73
CA PHE A 489 -8.68 23.18 -9.38
C PHE A 489 -9.69 24.30 -9.75
N GLU A 490 -10.98 24.13 -9.39
CA GLU A 490 -12.10 25.04 -9.71
C GLU A 490 -11.90 26.45 -9.12
N SER A 491 -11.02 26.62 -8.14
CA SER A 491 -10.62 27.90 -7.52
C SER A 491 -9.73 28.79 -8.41
N GLY A 492 -9.89 28.71 -9.74
CA GLY A 492 -9.21 29.61 -10.69
C GLY A 492 -7.82 29.16 -11.16
N SER A 493 -7.43 27.90 -10.91
CA SER A 493 -6.09 27.41 -11.24
C SER A 493 -5.91 27.04 -12.72
N GLY A 494 -7.00 26.75 -13.45
CA GLY A 494 -6.97 26.46 -14.88
C GLY A 494 -8.03 25.47 -15.36
N LYS A 495 -8.01 25.13 -16.64
CA LYS A 495 -8.88 24.11 -17.25
C LYS A 495 -8.07 22.87 -17.61
N ILE A 496 -8.58 21.67 -17.31
CA ILE A 496 -7.96 20.42 -17.76
C ILE A 496 -8.02 20.33 -19.29
N VAL A 497 -6.85 20.33 -19.93
CA VAL A 497 -6.69 20.17 -21.39
C VAL A 497 -6.44 18.74 -21.80
N ASP A 498 -5.84 17.94 -20.91
CA ASP A 498 -5.59 16.53 -21.13
C ASP A 498 -5.66 15.79 -19.78
N PHE A 499 -6.21 14.58 -19.80
CA PHE A 499 -6.39 13.75 -18.61
C PHE A 499 -6.40 12.28 -18.99
N LYS A 500 -5.65 11.47 -18.25
CA LYS A 500 -5.76 10.01 -18.31
C LYS A 500 -5.56 9.42 -16.92
N GLU A 501 -6.32 8.37 -16.67
CA GLU A 501 -6.13 7.49 -15.53
C GLU A 501 -5.69 6.12 -16.06
N ASP A 502 -4.62 5.57 -15.49
CA ASP A 502 -4.21 4.20 -15.71
C ASP A 502 -3.88 3.48 -14.39
N ALA A 503 -3.27 2.29 -14.45
CA ALA A 503 -2.90 1.56 -13.25
C ALA A 503 -1.95 2.36 -12.34
N THR A 504 -1.06 3.20 -12.90
CA THR A 504 -0.03 3.94 -12.18
C THR A 504 -0.59 5.18 -11.49
N ALA A 505 -1.19 6.11 -12.23
CA ALA A 505 -1.64 7.40 -11.68
C ALA A 505 -2.75 8.05 -12.52
N ALA A 506 -3.46 8.99 -11.90
CA ALA A 506 -4.33 9.93 -12.60
C ALA A 506 -3.50 11.17 -12.93
N VAL A 507 -3.26 11.41 -14.21
CA VAL A 507 -2.37 12.47 -14.70
C VAL A 507 -3.20 13.48 -15.47
N ALA A 508 -2.99 14.75 -15.16
CA ALA A 508 -3.70 15.87 -15.77
C ALA A 508 -2.72 16.94 -16.26
N VAL A 509 -3.02 17.51 -17.43
CA VAL A 509 -2.43 18.75 -17.91
C VAL A 509 -3.47 19.85 -17.75
N ILE A 510 -3.11 20.89 -17.00
CA ILE A 510 -4.02 21.99 -16.65
C ILE A 510 -3.50 23.26 -17.32
N ALA A 511 -4.34 23.91 -18.14
CA ALA A 511 -4.02 25.22 -18.71
C ALA A 511 -4.44 26.32 -17.74
N SER A 512 -3.46 27.03 -17.17
CA SER A 512 -3.69 28.15 -16.25
C SER A 512 -4.25 29.36 -17.00
N PRO A 513 -5.12 30.19 -16.37
CA PRO A 513 -5.57 31.46 -16.94
C PRO A 513 -4.41 32.44 -17.21
N LEU A 514 -3.27 32.24 -16.53
CA LEU A 514 -2.05 33.03 -16.68
C LEU A 514 -1.21 32.62 -17.92
N GLY A 515 -1.70 31.68 -18.73
CA GLY A 515 -1.10 31.32 -20.03
C GLY A 515 -0.02 30.23 -19.98
N PHE A 516 0.29 29.67 -18.80
CA PHE A 516 1.17 28.50 -18.67
C PHE A 516 0.38 27.21 -18.43
N LYS A 517 1.04 26.06 -18.60
CA LYS A 517 0.47 24.74 -18.30
C LYS A 517 1.10 24.16 -17.04
N VAL A 518 0.32 23.37 -16.31
CA VAL A 518 0.70 22.69 -15.08
C VAL A 518 0.56 21.18 -15.30
N LEU A 519 1.54 20.41 -14.82
CA LEU A 519 1.44 18.95 -14.71
C LEU A 519 0.95 18.61 -13.32
N SER A 520 -0.11 17.81 -13.24
CA SER A 520 -0.65 17.29 -11.98
C SER A 520 -0.71 15.77 -12.04
N VAL A 521 -0.33 15.12 -10.93
CA VAL A 521 -0.38 13.67 -10.78
C VAL A 521 -1.06 13.36 -9.45
N ASN A 522 -2.14 12.56 -9.50
CA ASN A 522 -3.01 12.24 -8.36
C ASN A 522 -3.48 13.48 -7.58
N GLY A 523 -3.81 14.56 -8.29
CA GLY A 523 -4.30 15.82 -7.69
C GLY A 523 -3.21 16.69 -7.08
N VAL A 524 -1.95 16.26 -7.11
CA VAL A 524 -0.81 17.06 -6.64
C VAL A 524 -0.15 17.76 -7.82
N VAL A 525 0.06 19.07 -7.68
CA VAL A 525 0.82 19.86 -8.66
C VAL A 525 2.28 19.45 -8.61
N MET A 526 2.80 18.97 -9.73
CA MET A 526 4.18 18.49 -9.84
C MET A 526 5.13 19.62 -10.21
N THR A 527 4.86 20.30 -11.33
CA THR A 527 5.74 21.37 -11.82
C THR A 527 5.04 22.27 -12.85
N ILE A 528 5.77 23.29 -13.30
CA ILE A 528 5.49 24.18 -14.43
C ILE A 528 6.76 24.31 -15.28
N LEU A 529 6.66 24.84 -16.50
CA LEU A 529 7.83 25.17 -17.31
C LEU A 529 8.59 26.35 -16.67
N CYS A 530 9.78 26.10 -16.15
CA CYS A 530 10.60 27.08 -15.48
C CYS A 530 12.11 26.80 -15.64
N ALA A 531 12.94 27.83 -15.50
CA ALA A 531 14.39 27.67 -15.54
C ALA A 531 14.98 26.87 -14.38
N GLU A 532 14.22 26.61 -13.30
CA GLU A 532 14.73 25.76 -12.22
C GLU A 532 15.03 24.35 -12.73
N THR A 533 14.11 23.79 -13.50
CA THR A 533 14.28 22.49 -14.17
C THR A 533 15.32 22.54 -15.30
N GLN A 534 15.58 23.70 -15.90
CA GLN A 534 16.67 23.86 -16.87
C GLN A 534 18.04 23.85 -16.18
N LEU A 535 18.16 24.53 -15.04
CA LEU A 535 19.38 24.53 -14.24
C LEU A 535 19.68 23.17 -13.61
N MET A 536 18.67 22.31 -13.38
CA MET A 536 18.92 20.92 -12.98
C MET A 536 19.79 20.16 -13.99
N ALA A 537 19.79 20.56 -15.27
CA ALA A 537 20.71 20.03 -16.27
C ALA A 537 22.01 20.85 -16.31
N HIS A 538 21.90 22.17 -16.52
CA HIS A 538 23.07 23.00 -16.80
C HIS A 538 24.04 23.13 -15.62
N LEU A 539 23.54 23.22 -14.39
CA LEU A 539 24.38 23.36 -13.20
C LEU A 539 25.32 22.15 -13.04
N PRO A 540 24.87 20.89 -12.95
CA PRO A 540 25.79 19.77 -12.86
C PRO A 540 26.65 19.60 -14.12
N ILE A 541 26.17 19.94 -15.32
CA ILE A 541 27.00 19.89 -16.55
C ILE A 541 28.21 20.81 -16.44
N THR A 542 28.05 22.02 -15.89
CA THR A 542 29.17 22.96 -15.72
C THR A 542 30.16 22.58 -14.63
N LEU A 543 29.71 21.81 -13.65
CA LEU A 543 30.55 21.41 -12.52
C LEU A 543 31.26 20.08 -12.79
N ALA A 544 30.72 19.24 -13.67
CA ALA A 544 31.30 17.95 -14.03
C ALA A 544 32.46 18.12 -15.02
N PRO A 545 33.53 17.33 -14.88
CA PRO A 545 34.65 17.36 -15.82
C PRO A 545 34.24 16.64 -17.12
N ALA A 546 33.95 17.43 -18.17
CA ALA A 546 33.62 16.94 -19.51
C ALA A 546 32.59 15.78 -19.54
N PRO A 547 31.35 15.99 -19.03
CA PRO A 547 30.35 14.94 -18.95
C PRO A 547 29.81 14.54 -20.32
N ASP A 548 29.73 13.24 -20.59
CA ASP A 548 29.20 12.70 -21.85
C ASP A 548 27.76 12.20 -21.71
N ASN A 549 27.40 11.68 -20.53
CA ASN A 549 26.09 11.08 -20.31
C ASN A 549 25.45 11.47 -18.96
N MET A 550 24.12 11.36 -18.92
CA MET A 550 23.30 11.68 -17.74
C MET A 550 22.21 10.62 -17.52
N LEU A 551 22.03 10.23 -16.26
CA LEU A 551 20.82 9.56 -15.78
C LEU A 551 19.89 10.60 -15.16
N MET A 552 18.66 10.68 -15.65
CA MET A 552 17.60 11.51 -15.08
C MET A 552 16.54 10.61 -14.41
N ILE A 553 16.34 10.76 -13.11
CA ILE A 553 15.30 10.05 -12.36
C ILE A 553 14.13 11.00 -12.11
N CYS A 554 12.93 10.56 -12.51
CA CYS A 554 11.67 11.34 -12.58
C CYS A 554 11.68 12.35 -13.74
N PHE A 555 10.95 12.06 -14.81
CA PHE A 555 11.01 12.80 -16.08
C PHE A 555 10.24 14.13 -16.04
N GLY A 556 9.11 14.16 -15.31
CA GLY A 556 8.27 15.35 -15.20
C GLY A 556 7.80 15.88 -16.56
N MET A 557 8.02 17.17 -16.84
CA MET A 557 7.73 17.79 -18.14
C MET A 557 8.85 17.60 -19.19
N GLY A 558 9.92 16.89 -18.83
CA GLY A 558 11.09 16.65 -19.68
C GLY A 558 11.98 17.88 -19.91
N THR A 559 11.83 18.96 -19.14
CA THR A 559 12.61 20.19 -19.31
C THR A 559 14.11 19.95 -19.09
N THR A 560 14.47 19.27 -18.00
CA THR A 560 15.86 18.88 -17.71
C THR A 560 16.44 18.01 -18.83
N PHE A 561 15.67 17.02 -19.30
CA PHE A 561 16.03 16.17 -20.43
C PHE A 561 16.33 17.00 -21.69
N VAL A 562 15.44 17.93 -22.07
CA VAL A 562 15.64 18.79 -23.25
C VAL A 562 16.90 19.64 -23.10
N SER A 563 17.11 20.22 -21.92
CA SER A 563 18.26 21.09 -21.63
C SER A 563 19.58 20.31 -21.72
N ALA A 564 19.64 19.10 -21.14
CA ALA A 564 20.80 18.21 -21.20
C ALA A 564 21.10 17.75 -22.64
N ARG A 565 20.07 17.37 -23.42
CA ARG A 565 20.23 16.98 -24.83
C ARG A 565 20.73 18.11 -25.70
N LYS A 566 20.24 19.35 -25.50
CA LYS A 566 20.75 20.53 -26.19
C LYS A 566 22.19 20.87 -25.82
N ALA A 567 22.60 20.56 -24.60
CA ALA A 567 23.99 20.68 -24.14
C ALA A 567 24.91 19.57 -24.68
N GLY A 568 24.36 18.58 -25.39
CA GLY A 568 25.12 17.55 -26.11
C GLY A 568 25.25 16.20 -25.41
N LEU A 569 24.70 16.02 -24.21
CA LEU A 569 24.85 14.78 -23.43
C LEU A 569 23.92 13.69 -23.92
N GLU A 570 24.34 12.42 -23.89
CA GLU A 570 23.41 11.28 -23.93
C GLU A 570 22.58 11.22 -22.65
N VAL A 571 21.27 10.96 -22.74
CA VAL A 571 20.38 10.98 -21.57
C VAL A 571 19.54 9.72 -21.50
N ASP A 572 19.73 8.98 -20.42
CA ASP A 572 18.77 7.96 -19.99
C ASP A 572 17.83 8.62 -18.98
N PHE A 573 16.52 8.53 -19.20
CA PHE A 573 15.55 8.98 -18.20
C PHE A 573 14.69 7.82 -17.72
N VAL A 574 14.43 7.80 -16.41
CA VAL A 574 13.61 6.80 -15.74
C VAL A 574 12.36 7.45 -15.20
N GLU A 575 11.21 7.05 -15.73
CA GLU A 575 9.90 7.55 -15.33
C GLU A 575 8.98 6.41 -14.92
N LEU A 576 8.32 6.56 -13.77
CA LEU A 576 7.42 5.55 -13.22
C LEU A 576 6.09 5.51 -13.99
N CYS A 577 5.57 6.68 -14.37
CA CYS A 577 4.27 6.83 -15.02
C CYS A 577 4.44 7.03 -16.55
N PRO A 578 4.08 6.03 -17.38
CA PRO A 578 4.21 6.16 -18.83
C PRO A 578 3.49 7.38 -19.39
N TYR A 579 2.31 7.71 -18.85
CA TYR A 579 1.53 8.83 -19.36
C TYR A 579 2.14 10.20 -19.07
N VAL A 580 2.97 10.34 -18.02
CA VAL A 580 3.75 11.57 -17.80
C VAL A 580 4.64 11.84 -19.02
N VAL A 581 5.31 10.80 -19.55
CA VAL A 581 6.09 10.91 -20.79
C VAL A 581 5.20 11.21 -21.99
N ASP A 582 4.03 10.60 -22.09
CA ASP A 582 3.08 10.88 -23.19
C ASP A 582 2.64 12.35 -23.20
N THR A 583 2.54 13.00 -22.04
CA THR A 583 2.20 14.43 -21.95
C THR A 583 3.31 15.38 -22.42
N PHE A 584 4.51 14.90 -22.73
CA PHE A 584 5.66 15.71 -23.15
C PHE A 584 5.34 16.70 -24.28
N HIS A 585 4.53 16.28 -25.26
CA HIS A 585 4.12 17.10 -26.39
C HIS A 585 3.28 18.34 -26.00
N HIS A 586 2.68 18.36 -24.82
CA HIS A 586 1.96 19.54 -24.30
C HIS A 586 2.91 20.63 -23.82
N PHE A 587 4.12 20.26 -23.42
CA PHE A 587 5.09 21.13 -22.75
C PHE A 587 6.28 21.47 -23.65
N GLN A 588 6.69 20.55 -24.52
CA GLN A 588 7.86 20.68 -25.37
C GLN A 588 7.48 20.62 -26.86
N LYS A 589 8.05 21.55 -27.66
CA LYS A 589 7.68 21.72 -29.08
C LYS A 589 8.09 20.54 -29.97
N HIS A 590 9.17 19.84 -29.64
CA HIS A 590 9.75 18.77 -30.47
C HIS A 590 9.66 17.42 -29.75
N ALA A 591 8.48 16.81 -29.77
CA ALA A 591 8.26 15.49 -29.15
C ALA A 591 9.19 14.39 -29.71
N SER A 592 9.61 14.52 -30.97
CA SER A 592 10.55 13.61 -31.64
C SER A 592 11.94 13.52 -30.99
N MET A 593 12.28 14.42 -30.05
CA MET A 593 13.53 14.29 -29.27
C MET A 593 13.58 13.00 -28.46
N LEU A 594 12.44 12.44 -28.07
CA LEU A 594 12.38 11.18 -27.32
C LEU A 594 12.86 9.96 -28.13
N ASP A 595 12.86 10.07 -29.46
CA ASP A 595 13.21 8.97 -30.38
C ASP A 595 14.61 9.14 -31.00
N GLN A 596 15.38 10.15 -30.57
CA GLN A 596 16.70 10.42 -31.11
C GLN A 596 17.76 9.43 -30.57
N PRO A 597 18.83 9.14 -31.33
CA PRO A 597 19.99 8.42 -30.81
C PRO A 597 20.57 9.12 -29.56
N GLY A 598 21.03 8.32 -28.60
CA GLY A 598 21.53 8.82 -27.31
C GLY A 598 20.43 9.11 -26.28
N VAL A 599 19.20 8.62 -26.50
CA VAL A 599 18.08 8.71 -25.55
C VAL A 599 17.67 7.33 -25.07
N GLY A 600 17.81 7.09 -23.77
CA GLY A 600 17.30 5.90 -23.10
C GLY A 600 15.97 6.17 -22.41
N LYS A 601 14.84 5.87 -23.07
CA LYS A 601 13.51 5.94 -22.45
C LYS A 601 13.25 4.70 -21.59
N ILE A 602 13.26 4.85 -20.27
CA ILE A 602 13.07 3.74 -19.34
C ILE A 602 11.79 3.98 -18.51
N ILE A 603 10.80 3.12 -18.70
CA ILE A 603 9.58 3.14 -17.89
C ILE A 603 9.74 2.15 -16.73
N ALA A 604 10.19 2.67 -15.59
CA ALA A 604 10.48 1.87 -14.39
C ALA A 604 10.50 2.73 -13.13
N ASP A 605 10.56 2.06 -11.98
CA ASP A 605 10.89 2.72 -10.71
C ASP A 605 12.38 3.13 -10.70
N GLY A 606 12.65 4.41 -10.44
CA GLY A 606 14.00 5.00 -10.49
C GLY A 606 14.99 4.34 -9.53
N ARG A 607 14.55 4.01 -8.32
CA ARG A 607 15.39 3.30 -7.35
C ARG A 607 15.68 1.88 -7.80
N ASN A 608 14.68 1.18 -8.33
CA ASN A 608 14.83 -0.17 -8.85
C ASN A 608 15.78 -0.21 -10.05
N TYR A 609 15.72 0.79 -10.92
CA TYR A 609 16.67 0.97 -12.02
C TYR A 609 18.12 1.00 -11.52
N VAL A 610 18.41 1.89 -10.56
CA VAL A 610 19.77 2.05 -10.01
C VAL A 610 20.22 0.78 -9.30
N LEU A 611 19.32 0.10 -8.59
CA LEU A 611 19.61 -1.17 -7.91
C LEU A 611 20.03 -2.29 -8.87
N LEU A 612 19.45 -2.34 -10.07
CA LEU A 612 19.57 -3.47 -11.00
C LEU A 612 20.49 -3.22 -12.18
N SER A 613 20.55 -2.00 -12.69
CA SER A 613 21.43 -1.61 -13.79
C SER A 613 22.89 -1.69 -13.34
N ASP A 614 23.78 -2.05 -14.26
CA ASP A 614 25.23 -1.95 -14.08
C ASP A 614 25.83 -0.76 -14.85
N LYS A 615 24.99 0.02 -15.55
CA LYS A 615 25.42 1.23 -16.28
C LYS A 615 25.81 2.33 -15.30
N THR A 616 26.97 2.95 -15.53
CA THR A 616 27.47 4.10 -14.78
C THR A 616 27.27 5.39 -15.56
N TYR A 617 27.19 6.52 -14.86
CA TYR A 617 26.91 7.83 -15.43
C TYR A 617 27.85 8.92 -14.91
N ASP A 618 28.12 9.91 -15.76
CA ASP A 618 28.89 11.11 -15.36
C ASP A 618 28.02 12.06 -14.53
N ILE A 619 26.72 12.11 -14.83
CA ILE A 619 25.76 12.88 -14.05
C ILE A 619 24.56 12.02 -13.67
N ILE A 620 24.20 12.02 -12.39
CA ILE A 620 22.88 11.54 -11.93
C ILE A 620 22.07 12.75 -11.47
N ASN A 621 20.99 13.05 -12.18
CA ASN A 621 20.01 14.05 -11.78
C ASN A 621 18.75 13.38 -11.23
N ILE A 622 18.25 13.90 -10.11
CA ILE A 622 17.09 13.33 -9.41
C ILE A 622 16.11 14.47 -9.09
N ASP A 623 14.91 14.39 -9.65
CA ASP A 623 13.83 15.39 -9.50
C ASP A 623 12.51 14.73 -8.99
N PRO A 624 12.47 14.24 -7.74
CA PRO A 624 11.32 13.47 -7.24
C PRO A 624 10.07 14.34 -7.10
N PRO A 625 8.88 13.76 -7.28
CA PRO A 625 7.62 14.49 -7.12
C PRO A 625 7.50 15.06 -5.70
N PRO A 626 7.06 16.32 -5.54
CA PRO A 626 6.78 16.89 -4.23
C PRO A 626 5.48 16.29 -3.63
N PRO A 627 5.35 16.27 -2.30
CA PRO A 627 6.39 16.58 -1.32
C PRO A 627 7.34 15.40 -1.04
N PRO A 628 8.54 15.64 -0.46
CA PRO A 628 9.53 14.58 -0.17
C PRO A 628 9.05 13.45 0.75
N TRP A 629 8.04 13.71 1.58
CA TRP A 629 7.44 12.72 2.48
C TRP A 629 6.31 11.89 1.84
N SER A 630 6.03 12.08 0.55
CA SER A 630 4.99 11.30 -0.10
C SER A 630 5.37 9.83 -0.19
N ALA A 631 4.36 8.97 -0.07
CA ALA A 631 4.53 7.52 -0.10
C ALA A 631 5.22 7.09 -1.40
N GLY A 632 6.35 6.39 -1.27
CA GLY A 632 7.19 5.97 -2.39
C GLY A 632 8.25 6.98 -2.81
N ALA A 633 7.98 8.30 -2.81
CA ALA A 633 8.98 9.31 -3.18
C ALA A 633 10.10 9.43 -2.13
N VAL A 634 9.77 9.26 -0.85
CA VAL A 634 10.73 9.25 0.26
C VAL A 634 11.89 8.26 0.04
N ASN A 635 11.64 7.17 -0.70
CA ASN A 635 12.65 6.15 -0.99
C ASN A 635 13.80 6.68 -1.86
N LEU A 636 13.63 7.83 -2.51
CA LEU A 636 14.64 8.54 -3.30
C LEU A 636 15.46 9.55 -2.47
N TYR A 637 15.24 9.62 -1.15
CA TYR A 637 15.95 10.52 -0.24
C TYR A 637 16.71 9.79 0.90
N THR A 638 16.73 8.46 0.88
CA THR A 638 17.36 7.63 1.91
C THR A 638 18.86 7.48 1.68
N LYS A 639 19.60 7.21 2.76
CA LYS A 639 21.03 6.88 2.68
C LYS A 639 21.30 5.73 1.72
N GLU A 640 20.53 4.64 1.82
CA GLU A 640 20.71 3.44 1.00
C GLU A 640 20.50 3.74 -0.50
N PHE A 641 19.54 4.60 -0.85
CA PHE A 641 19.37 5.01 -2.24
C PHE A 641 20.55 5.83 -2.75
N TYR A 642 21.07 6.78 -1.96
CA TYR A 642 22.26 7.53 -2.37
C TYR A 642 23.50 6.65 -2.49
N GLU A 643 23.65 5.62 -1.64
CA GLU A 643 24.71 4.62 -1.78
C GLU A 643 24.59 3.83 -3.09
N LEU A 644 23.36 3.50 -3.51
CA LEU A 644 23.12 2.90 -4.83
C LEU A 644 23.50 3.88 -5.96
N CYS A 645 23.10 5.15 -5.87
CA CYS A 645 23.49 6.16 -6.86
C CYS A 645 25.01 6.31 -6.96
N LYS A 646 25.71 6.34 -5.82
CA LYS A 646 27.17 6.40 -5.77
C LYS A 646 27.84 5.23 -6.50
N GLN A 647 27.26 4.04 -6.44
CA GLN A 647 27.73 2.86 -7.19
C GLN A 647 27.41 2.92 -8.71
N ARG A 648 26.64 3.92 -9.16
CA ARG A 648 26.31 4.17 -10.56
C ARG A 648 26.91 5.46 -11.10
N LEU A 649 27.74 6.14 -10.32
CA LEU A 649 28.55 7.25 -10.83
C LEU A 649 29.85 6.71 -11.40
N THR A 650 30.37 7.37 -12.43
CA THR A 650 31.79 7.26 -12.80
C THR A 650 32.67 7.82 -11.66
N PRO A 651 33.98 7.53 -11.63
CA PRO A 651 34.87 8.01 -10.56
C PRO A 651 34.82 9.54 -10.35
N ASP A 652 34.67 10.29 -11.44
CA ASP A 652 34.58 11.76 -11.45
C ASP A 652 33.13 12.26 -11.55
N GLY A 653 32.16 11.37 -11.42
CA GLY A 653 30.75 11.66 -11.64
C GLY A 653 30.14 12.52 -10.53
N ILE A 654 29.15 13.34 -10.92
CA ILE A 654 28.45 14.27 -10.03
C ILE A 654 26.98 13.87 -9.89
N ILE A 655 26.43 14.08 -8.70
CA ILE A 655 25.00 13.90 -8.43
C ILE A 655 24.34 15.25 -8.12
N CYS A 656 23.16 15.47 -8.70
CA CYS A 656 22.33 16.65 -8.49
C CYS A 656 20.95 16.21 -8.01
N GLN A 657 20.63 16.49 -6.75
CA GLN A 657 19.32 16.23 -6.15
C GLN A 657 18.54 17.53 -6.00
N TRP A 658 17.35 17.58 -6.58
CA TRP A 658 16.40 18.65 -6.29
C TRP A 658 15.73 18.43 -4.93
N LEU A 659 15.66 19.47 -4.11
CA LEU A 659 14.97 19.45 -2.83
C LEU A 659 13.96 20.61 -2.75
N PRO A 660 12.65 20.33 -2.88
CA PRO A 660 11.63 21.39 -2.86
C PRO A 660 11.50 22.00 -1.46
N THR A 661 11.48 23.34 -1.39
CA THR A 661 11.28 24.15 -0.17
C THR A 661 10.02 25.00 -0.23
N PHE A 662 9.37 25.13 -1.40
CA PHE A 662 8.13 25.89 -1.59
C PHE A 662 6.92 25.31 -0.85
N THR A 663 6.98 24.02 -0.50
CA THR A 663 5.94 23.42 0.31
C THR A 663 6.03 24.05 1.70
N SER A 664 5.01 24.81 2.11
CA SER A 664 4.91 25.57 3.37
C SER A 664 4.94 24.72 4.66
N VAL A 665 5.45 23.50 4.53
CA VAL A 665 5.13 22.34 5.31
C VAL A 665 6.40 21.51 5.64
N LEU A 666 7.51 21.73 4.92
CA LEU A 666 8.81 21.16 5.26
C LEU A 666 9.43 21.95 6.42
N SER A 667 9.67 21.31 7.56
CA SER A 667 10.35 21.97 8.69
C SER A 667 11.86 22.08 8.45
N GLU A 668 12.50 23.01 9.14
CA GLU A 668 13.97 23.11 9.11
C GLU A 668 14.66 21.83 9.57
N SER A 669 14.12 21.14 10.59
CA SER A 669 14.65 19.86 11.07
C SER A 669 14.59 18.76 9.99
N GLN A 670 13.51 18.71 9.21
CA GLN A 670 13.36 17.78 8.09
C GLN A 670 14.29 18.13 6.93
N TYR A 671 14.40 19.43 6.61
CA TYR A 671 15.34 19.90 5.58
C TYR A 671 16.78 19.53 5.95
N LYS A 672 17.21 19.81 7.20
CA LYS A 672 18.54 19.42 7.70
C LYS A 672 18.77 17.91 7.65
N MET A 673 17.76 17.10 7.98
CA MET A 673 17.84 15.64 7.88
C MET A 673 18.04 15.18 6.43
N LEU A 674 17.29 15.74 5.47
CA LEU A 674 17.42 15.41 4.05
C LEU A 674 18.82 15.77 3.51
N VAL A 675 19.31 16.97 3.82
CA VAL A 675 20.67 17.40 3.46
C VAL A 675 21.73 16.53 4.16
N LYS A 676 21.59 16.28 5.47
CA LYS A 676 22.53 15.42 6.23
C LYS A 676 22.63 14.02 5.64
N THR A 677 21.51 13.47 5.21
CA THR A 677 21.44 12.13 4.61
C THR A 677 22.21 12.07 3.31
N PHE A 678 22.02 13.07 2.43
CA PHE A 678 22.80 13.20 1.22
C PHE A 678 24.30 13.35 1.51
N MET A 679 24.66 14.21 2.47
CA MET A 679 26.05 14.46 2.87
C MET A 679 26.74 13.26 3.53
N ASP A 680 25.98 12.34 4.13
CA ASP A 680 26.54 11.13 4.73
C ASP A 680 27.14 10.19 3.66
N VAL A 681 26.64 10.28 2.43
CA VAL A 681 27.12 9.50 1.28
C VAL A 681 28.05 10.31 0.37
N PHE A 682 27.78 11.61 0.23
CA PHE A 682 28.56 12.58 -0.56
C PHE A 682 29.13 13.69 0.35
N PRO A 683 30.30 13.46 1.01
CA PRO A 683 30.85 14.41 1.98
C PRO A 683 31.19 15.79 1.42
N HIS A 684 31.43 15.88 0.10
CA HIS A 684 31.66 17.11 -0.64
C HIS A 684 30.36 17.55 -1.29
N THR A 685 29.52 18.22 -0.49
CA THR A 685 28.20 18.71 -0.90
C THR A 685 28.16 20.23 -0.88
N THR A 686 27.72 20.83 -1.98
CA THR A 686 27.34 22.26 -2.01
C THR A 686 25.83 22.39 -2.18
N ILE A 687 25.26 23.46 -1.62
CA ILE A 687 23.83 23.74 -1.69
C ILE A 687 23.62 25.02 -2.48
N TRP A 688 22.76 24.95 -3.49
CA TRP A 688 22.46 26.06 -4.38
C TRP A 688 20.98 26.39 -4.29
N ASN A 689 20.65 27.68 -4.28
CA ASN A 689 19.28 28.13 -4.38
C ASN A 689 18.73 27.90 -5.79
N SER A 690 17.43 27.83 -5.87
CA SER A 690 16.72 27.83 -7.14
C SER A 690 16.36 29.26 -7.56
N PRO A 691 16.35 29.56 -8.87
CA PRO A 691 16.03 30.90 -9.36
C PRO A 691 14.60 31.37 -9.05
N ASN A 692 13.61 30.47 -8.85
CA ASN A 692 12.27 30.88 -8.39
C ASN A 692 12.06 30.69 -6.89
N GLN A 693 13.12 30.36 -6.13
CA GLN A 693 13.05 30.07 -4.70
C GLN A 693 12.07 28.93 -4.39
N MET A 694 11.84 28.01 -5.34
CA MET A 694 10.98 26.86 -5.09
C MET A 694 11.71 25.74 -4.34
N GLY A 695 13.03 25.71 -4.38
CA GLY A 695 13.82 24.65 -3.74
C GLY A 695 15.30 24.95 -3.72
N THR A 696 16.08 23.91 -3.43
CA THR A 696 17.53 23.94 -3.46
C THR A 696 18.07 22.76 -4.26
N TYR A 697 19.19 22.97 -4.96
CA TYR A 697 19.97 21.89 -5.57
C TYR A 697 21.04 21.44 -4.59
N LEU A 698 21.09 20.14 -4.30
CA LEU A 698 22.20 19.52 -3.60
C LEU A 698 23.14 18.92 -4.64
N ILE A 699 24.37 19.43 -4.71
CA ILE A 699 25.40 18.94 -5.61
C ILE A 699 26.40 18.13 -4.80
N GLY A 700 26.51 16.84 -5.09
CA GLY A 700 27.45 15.92 -4.47
C GLY A 700 28.58 15.57 -5.43
N THR A 701 29.82 15.65 -4.95
CA THR A 701 31.05 15.44 -5.73
C THR A 701 31.97 14.42 -5.06
N PRO A 702 32.87 13.74 -5.81
CA PRO A 702 33.80 12.76 -5.25
C PRO A 702 34.92 13.40 -4.43
N GLU A 703 35.39 14.58 -4.86
CA GLU A 703 36.39 15.41 -4.19
C GLU A 703 35.85 16.82 -3.96
N ARG A 704 36.60 17.66 -3.22
CA ARG A 704 36.20 19.05 -2.93
C ARG A 704 35.97 19.81 -4.25
N LEU A 705 34.80 20.42 -4.38
CA LEU A 705 34.41 21.14 -5.58
C LEU A 705 35.28 22.38 -5.76
N VAL A 706 36.00 22.45 -6.88
CA VAL A 706 36.74 23.63 -7.33
C VAL A 706 36.02 24.21 -8.54
N ILE A 707 35.51 25.43 -8.42
CA ILE A 707 34.75 26.08 -9.49
C ILE A 707 35.69 26.95 -10.33
N ASP A 708 36.01 26.52 -11.55
CA ASP A 708 36.68 27.38 -12.52
C ASP A 708 35.67 28.43 -13.04
N LYS A 709 35.77 29.64 -12.50
CA LYS A 709 34.90 30.77 -12.87
C LYS A 709 34.91 31.08 -14.36
N ASN A 710 36.06 30.94 -15.02
CA ASN A 710 36.18 31.29 -16.43
C ASN A 710 35.47 30.25 -17.28
N ALA A 711 35.70 28.96 -17.01
CA ALA A 711 34.99 27.87 -17.69
C ALA A 711 33.47 27.93 -17.43
N PHE A 712 33.09 28.28 -16.20
CA PHE A 712 31.70 28.45 -15.80
C PHE A 712 31.02 29.60 -16.57
N ASP A 713 31.64 30.79 -16.61
CA ASP A 713 31.08 31.94 -17.34
C ASP A 713 31.09 31.71 -18.87
N GLU A 714 32.12 31.04 -19.39
CA GLU A 714 32.18 30.63 -20.80
C GLU A 714 31.01 29.73 -21.17
N TYR A 715 30.71 28.70 -20.36
CA TYR A 715 29.57 27.80 -20.63
C TYR A 715 28.24 28.55 -20.67
N PHE A 716 27.95 29.36 -19.65
CA PHE A 716 26.70 30.12 -19.59
C PHE A 716 26.65 31.28 -20.61
N SER A 717 27.78 31.63 -21.22
CA SER A 717 27.84 32.61 -22.31
C SER A 717 27.55 32.02 -23.69
N ARG A 718 27.57 30.69 -23.83
CA ARG A 718 27.28 30.00 -25.10
C ARG A 718 25.88 30.35 -25.62
N PRO A 719 25.73 30.73 -26.92
CA PRO A 719 24.44 31.19 -27.46
C PRO A 719 23.29 30.21 -27.26
N GLU A 720 23.55 28.91 -27.43
CA GLU A 720 22.58 27.83 -27.29
C GLU A 720 22.08 27.67 -25.84
N ILE A 721 22.98 27.82 -24.86
CA ILE A 721 22.65 27.74 -23.43
C ILE A 721 21.86 28.98 -22.99
N ARG A 722 22.31 30.16 -23.43
CA ARG A 722 21.58 31.42 -23.17
C ARG A 722 20.19 31.41 -23.78
N TYR A 723 20.05 30.88 -24.99
CA TYR A 723 18.75 30.74 -25.64
C TYR A 723 17.86 29.82 -24.83
N ASP A 724 18.36 28.65 -24.41
CA ASP A 724 17.58 27.70 -23.62
C ASP A 724 17.08 28.34 -22.32
N LEU A 725 17.97 28.88 -21.47
CA LEU A 725 17.62 29.53 -20.20
C LEU A 725 16.68 30.74 -20.36
N SER A 726 16.62 31.36 -21.55
CA SER A 726 15.70 32.47 -21.82
C SER A 726 14.24 32.03 -22.04
N LEU A 727 14.00 30.77 -22.42
CA LEU A 727 12.68 30.28 -22.85
C LEU A 727 11.59 30.47 -21.81
N TYR A 728 11.93 30.36 -20.52
CA TYR A 728 10.97 30.47 -19.41
C TYR A 728 11.24 31.66 -18.49
N SER A 729 12.07 32.59 -18.97
CA SER A 729 12.55 33.74 -18.19
C SER A 729 11.45 34.66 -17.67
N ALA A 730 10.29 34.70 -18.34
CA ALA A 730 9.16 35.55 -17.98
C ALA A 730 8.51 35.17 -16.64
N VAL A 731 8.70 33.93 -16.17
CA VAL A 731 8.15 33.42 -14.90
C VAL A 731 9.01 33.86 -13.70
N HIS A 732 10.21 34.41 -13.95
CA HIS A 732 11.17 34.76 -12.90
C HIS A 732 10.95 36.15 -12.28
N PRO A 733 11.37 36.33 -11.02
CA PRO A 733 11.60 37.65 -10.45
C PRO A 733 12.51 38.48 -11.38
N PRO A 734 12.28 39.80 -11.54
CA PRO A 734 13.03 40.64 -12.47
C PRO A 734 14.56 40.52 -12.37
N ALA A 735 15.09 40.32 -11.17
CA ALA A 735 16.52 40.19 -10.88
C ALA A 735 17.17 38.90 -11.43
N LEU A 736 16.38 37.86 -11.71
CA LEU A 736 16.85 36.54 -12.16
C LEU A 736 16.30 36.15 -13.54
N ARG A 737 15.79 37.13 -14.31
CA ARG A 737 15.34 36.91 -15.70
C ARG A 737 16.49 36.60 -16.65
N VAL A 738 17.73 36.90 -16.26
CA VAL A 738 18.94 36.61 -17.02
C VAL A 738 19.85 35.75 -16.15
N LEU A 739 20.01 34.48 -16.53
CA LEU A 739 20.86 33.50 -15.85
C LEU A 739 22.19 33.36 -16.61
N ASN A 740 23.11 34.31 -16.41
CA ASN A 740 24.50 34.20 -16.87
C ASN A 740 25.41 33.58 -15.79
N GLY A 741 26.69 33.35 -16.08
CA GLY A 741 27.63 32.74 -15.15
C GLY A 741 27.61 33.37 -13.76
N PRO A 742 27.82 34.69 -13.62
CA PRO A 742 27.76 35.37 -12.33
C PRO A 742 26.40 35.25 -11.61
N ALA A 743 25.28 35.32 -12.33
CA ALA A 743 23.95 35.16 -11.73
C ALA A 743 23.74 33.75 -11.20
N VAL A 744 24.17 32.72 -11.94
CA VAL A 744 24.07 31.32 -11.47
C VAL A 744 25.03 31.07 -10.30
N LEU A 745 26.26 31.62 -10.33
CA LEU A 745 27.20 31.56 -9.20
C LEU A 745 26.62 32.18 -7.92
N SER A 746 25.83 33.27 -8.05
CA SER A 746 25.16 33.90 -6.90
C SER A 746 24.10 33.04 -6.24
N LEU A 747 23.70 31.93 -6.88
CA LEU A 747 22.77 30.97 -6.29
C LEU A 747 23.46 30.04 -5.28
N LEU A 748 24.80 29.98 -5.20
CA LEU A 748 25.49 29.19 -4.18
C LEU A 748 25.08 29.68 -2.78
N LEU A 749 24.31 28.86 -2.05
CA LEU A 749 23.79 29.16 -0.72
C LEU A 749 24.78 28.78 0.36
N LEU A 750 25.25 27.52 0.33
CA LEU A 750 26.20 26.98 1.28
C LEU A 750 27.27 26.21 0.52
N ASP A 751 28.52 26.51 0.85
CA ASP A 751 29.65 25.69 0.45
C ASP A 751 29.73 24.41 1.30
N GLU A 752 30.77 23.59 1.08
CA GLU A 752 30.92 22.32 1.79
C GLU A 752 31.03 22.47 3.31
N ASP A 753 31.74 23.50 3.76
CA ASP A 753 31.98 23.73 5.18
C ASP A 753 30.72 24.30 5.85
N GLY A 754 30.06 25.27 5.21
CA GLY A 754 28.78 25.82 5.66
C GLY A 754 27.65 24.80 5.67
N ALA A 755 27.58 23.92 4.65
CA ALA A 755 26.61 22.82 4.62
C ALA A 755 26.85 21.85 5.79
N ARG A 756 28.11 21.50 6.07
CA ARG A 756 28.49 20.60 7.17
C ARG A 756 28.14 21.18 8.53
N GLU A 757 28.42 22.46 8.74
CA GLU A 757 28.04 23.17 9.96
C GLU A 757 26.53 23.22 10.12
N TYR A 758 25.80 23.56 9.05
CA TYR A 758 24.35 23.75 9.09
C TYR A 758 23.58 22.50 9.53
N VAL A 759 24.01 21.32 9.06
CA VAL A 759 23.38 20.04 9.36
C VAL A 759 23.96 19.33 10.58
N SER A 760 24.86 19.97 11.32
CA SER A 760 25.47 19.38 12.51
C SER A 760 24.40 18.93 13.51
N GLY A 761 24.50 17.68 13.97
CA GLY A 761 23.54 17.06 14.89
C GLY A 761 22.20 16.63 14.28
N ALA A 762 21.98 16.82 12.97
CA ALA A 762 20.79 16.30 12.30
C ALA A 762 20.85 14.76 12.17
N PRO A 763 19.71 14.06 12.28
CA PRO A 763 19.63 12.63 12.05
C PRO A 763 19.75 12.29 10.54
N VAL A 764 19.98 11.01 10.25
CA VAL A 764 20.03 10.47 8.88
C VAL A 764 18.73 9.71 8.59
N LEU A 765 18.17 9.93 7.40
CA LEU A 765 17.02 9.22 6.88
C LEU A 765 17.47 7.89 6.24
N THR A 766 16.85 6.79 6.64
CA THR A 766 17.18 5.44 6.16
C THR A 766 15.93 4.72 5.68
N ASP A 767 16.10 3.64 4.93
CA ASP A 767 14.99 2.74 4.58
C ASP A 767 14.27 2.16 5.80
N ASP A 768 15.03 1.89 6.88
CA ASP A 768 14.49 1.32 8.11
C ASP A 768 13.69 2.35 8.92
N LEU A 769 14.17 3.59 8.98
CA LEU A 769 13.55 4.68 9.71
C LEU A 769 13.22 5.87 8.78
N PRO A 770 12.18 5.74 7.93
CA PRO A 770 11.75 6.79 7.00
C PRO A 770 10.90 7.85 7.71
N VAL A 771 11.45 8.47 8.76
CA VAL A 771 10.69 9.27 9.74
C VAL A 771 9.89 10.43 9.12
N ILE A 772 10.36 11.01 8.01
CA ILE A 772 9.63 12.11 7.35
C ILE A 772 8.31 11.66 6.73
N GLU A 773 8.19 10.38 6.35
CA GLU A 773 6.96 9.75 5.88
C GLU A 773 5.94 9.54 7.02
N PHE A 774 6.39 9.62 8.28
CA PHE A 774 5.59 9.43 9.50
C PHE A 774 5.44 10.73 10.31
N PRO A 775 4.67 11.72 9.81
CA PRO A 775 4.55 13.03 10.43
C PRO A 775 3.90 13.04 11.82
N LEU A 776 3.33 11.93 12.31
CA LEU A 776 2.84 11.85 13.69
C LEU A 776 3.96 11.80 14.73
N PHE A 777 5.19 11.43 14.34
CA PHE A 777 6.36 11.31 15.23
C PHE A 777 7.32 12.49 15.10
N LYS A 778 6.81 13.64 14.64
CA LYS A 778 7.58 14.87 14.46
C LYS A 778 8.19 15.39 15.76
N ASN A 779 9.40 15.92 15.62
CA ASN A 779 9.94 16.96 16.50
C ASN A 779 10.17 18.23 15.67
N GLY A 780 9.42 19.30 15.96
CA GLY A 780 9.70 20.66 15.49
C GLY A 780 8.52 21.40 14.86
N SER A 781 8.35 22.67 15.25
CA SER A 781 7.47 23.64 14.58
C SER A 781 8.06 24.08 13.23
N SER A 782 7.23 24.57 12.31
CA SER A 782 7.72 25.21 11.08
C SER A 782 8.49 26.50 11.42
N THR A 783 9.82 26.42 11.42
CA THR A 783 10.72 27.58 11.41
C THR A 783 11.12 27.92 9.97
N LYS A 784 11.61 29.14 9.74
CA LYS A 784 12.22 29.49 8.45
C LYS A 784 13.39 28.54 8.18
N ILE A 785 13.41 27.89 7.02
CA ILE A 785 14.53 27.08 6.55
C ILE A 785 15.72 28.02 6.32
N MET A 786 16.87 27.67 6.90
CA MET A 786 18.12 28.46 6.94
C MET A 786 17.98 29.85 7.60
N HIS A 787 18.72 30.08 8.68
CA HIS A 787 18.80 31.41 9.28
C HIS A 787 19.59 32.36 8.35
N PRO A 788 19.15 33.62 8.13
CA PRO A 788 19.81 34.56 7.21
C PRO A 788 21.31 34.80 7.49
N SER A 789 21.76 34.59 8.73
CA SER A 789 23.17 34.72 9.11
C SER A 789 24.08 33.61 8.57
N LEU A 790 23.50 32.52 8.07
CA LEU A 790 24.23 31.39 7.48
C LEU A 790 24.36 31.51 5.96
N ILE A 791 23.69 32.50 5.36
CA ILE A 791 23.79 32.80 3.94
C ILE A 791 24.95 33.78 3.77
N PRO A 792 26.00 33.46 2.99
CA PRO A 792 27.09 34.38 2.73
C PRO A 792 26.52 35.72 2.22
N THR A 793 26.84 36.81 2.90
CA THR A 793 26.55 38.14 2.33
C THR A 793 27.54 38.41 1.20
N SER A 794 27.21 39.29 0.26
CA SER A 794 28.05 39.59 -0.92
C SER A 794 29.51 39.95 -0.59
N ASP A 795 29.79 40.32 0.66
CA ASP A 795 31.11 40.72 1.15
C ASP A 795 31.90 39.58 1.83
N SER A 796 31.27 38.40 2.04
CA SER A 796 31.87 37.24 2.70
C SER A 796 31.72 35.95 1.87
N ALA A 797 31.92 36.06 0.56
CA ALA A 797 32.11 34.91 -0.31
C ALA A 797 33.13 33.93 0.30
N PRO A 798 32.76 32.65 0.54
CA PRO A 798 33.71 31.67 1.03
C PRO A 798 34.83 31.45 0.02
N SER A 799 36.00 31.02 0.51
CA SER A 799 37.19 30.70 -0.30
C SER A 799 37.03 29.38 -1.07
N VAL A 800 35.91 29.23 -1.79
CA VAL A 800 35.63 28.16 -2.79
C VAL A 800 36.02 28.64 -4.20
N PHE A 801 36.58 29.84 -4.28
CA PHE A 801 36.91 30.55 -5.49
C PHE A 801 38.40 30.55 -5.82
#